data_AF-A0A7C8DN93-F1
#
_entry.id   AF-A0A7C8DN93-F1
#
_cell.length_a   1.000
_cell.length_b   1.000
_cell.length_c   1.000
_cell.angle_alpha   90.00
_cell.angle_beta   90.00
_cell.angle_gamma   90.00
#
_symmetry.space_group_name_H-M   'P 1'
#
loop_
_entity.id
_entity.type
_entity.pdbx_description
1 polymer ?
#
loop_
_entity_poly.entity_id
_entity_poly.type
_entity_poly.pdbx_seq_one_letter_code
_entity_poly.pdbx_strand_id
1 'polypeptide(L)'
;MKQILQSARSGELELVEVPSPTPAPGQVLVANHYSVVSPGTEKMALDFARKSLVSKARSRPDLVKQVLKKLQHEGPMPTYRAVTTRLEAPQPLGYATAGVVVAVGEGVEGFAPGDRVACAGAGYANHAELITVPDNLVVHVPAELELDKAAFATLGAIAMQGVRVADPRLGEVVAVIGLGLIGQLTVQLLRAAGCQVLAIDLNEDRIAEAMDQGATWSAVPGDDHEPWKNAATHGYGADIAIVTAASESSAPITLAADLCRAKGCVVAVGATAMDLDRRSFYPKELELRMSMSYGPGRYDRRYEELGLDYPISHVRWTENRNLQSFVNLAAAGDIDPAKLDAEVVAFEDAEGSYEALAKGERKNLAIIFKYKGAPDEARTLELAKPSARCDGDVGIAFVGAGNYAKAQLIPAIASASKVRKVQVVTATGASARRTSEKYDYASCGTDPQEVFGNDAVDLVFIATQHDSHASLARDAMKAGKAVWLEKPIGLDQESVRELVAAARDTQGFLSVGYNRRFSPHAEKVRETFDGRSEPMSIRYTIAAGATPAGTWVTDPKTGGGRIIGECCHFIDLCIYLVGTLPSSVYARGLSRDSERDDSFVANVSFTDGSVATLEYLANASAELPKERFEVSSERKTAICENFRSTTVMGGTPLKTLNQNKGQREAVLAVIDACRTGAGSPFTLEELTANSETTFGILESMRTGQAVDLTAKLAAY
;
A
#
# COMPACT_ATOMS: atom_id res chain seq x y z
N MET A 1 8.81 -3.98 -20.27
CA MET A 1 8.57 -2.50 -20.25
C MET A 1 9.58 -1.75 -19.40
N LYS A 2 9.76 -0.44 -19.62
CA LYS A 2 10.61 0.47 -18.83
C LYS A 2 9.84 1.29 -17.81
N GLN A 3 10.47 1.56 -16.66
CA GLN A 3 9.90 2.35 -15.57
C GLN A 3 11.01 3.12 -14.81
N ILE A 4 10.71 4.35 -14.37
CA ILE A 4 11.60 5.11 -13.49
C ILE A 4 11.37 4.71 -12.03
N LEU A 5 12.43 4.30 -11.35
CA LEU A 5 12.43 3.99 -9.93
C LEU A 5 13.45 4.85 -9.18
N GLN A 6 13.09 5.24 -7.96
CA GLN A 6 13.99 5.84 -6.99
C GLN A 6 14.33 4.88 -5.86
N SER A 7 15.61 4.82 -5.51
CA SER A 7 16.08 4.17 -4.29
C SER A 7 15.75 5.04 -3.08
N ALA A 8 14.90 4.56 -2.16
CA ALA A 8 14.61 5.30 -0.92
C ALA A 8 15.81 5.38 0.04
N ARG A 9 16.85 4.55 -0.19
CA ARG A 9 18.09 4.52 0.60
C ARG A 9 19.12 5.53 0.10
N SER A 10 19.50 5.45 -1.18
CA SER A 10 20.53 6.31 -1.80
C SER A 10 19.97 7.58 -2.44
N GLY A 11 18.68 7.57 -2.81
CA GLY A 11 18.06 8.64 -3.61
C GLY A 11 18.44 8.61 -5.08
N GLU A 12 19.19 7.60 -5.52
CA GLU A 12 19.54 7.37 -6.92
C GLU A 12 18.29 7.00 -7.73
N LEU A 13 18.27 7.48 -8.97
CA LEU A 13 17.23 7.24 -9.94
C LEU A 13 17.74 6.32 -11.02
N GLU A 14 16.91 5.37 -11.42
CA GLU A 14 17.25 4.38 -12.42
C GLU A 14 16.03 4.13 -13.32
N LEU A 15 16.24 4.19 -14.63
CA LEU A 15 15.33 3.70 -15.64
C LEU A 15 15.58 2.20 -15.80
N VAL A 16 14.66 1.41 -15.25
CA VAL A 16 14.80 -0.05 -15.20
C VAL A 16 13.81 -0.75 -16.09
N GLU A 17 14.21 -1.92 -16.60
CA GLU A 17 13.28 -2.87 -17.20
C GLU A 17 12.56 -3.67 -16.13
N VAL A 18 11.23 -3.71 -16.24
CA VAL A 18 10.33 -4.43 -15.36
C VAL A 18 9.31 -5.22 -16.17
N PRO A 19 8.78 -6.33 -15.63
CA PRO A 19 7.65 -7.01 -16.26
C PRO A 19 6.42 -6.11 -16.32
N SER A 20 5.61 -6.27 -17.37
CA SER A 20 4.35 -5.53 -17.56
C SER A 20 3.36 -5.83 -16.42
N PRO A 21 2.66 -4.83 -15.86
CA PRO A 21 1.64 -5.09 -14.85
C PRO A 21 0.39 -5.76 -15.43
N THR A 22 -0.40 -6.40 -14.57
CA THR A 22 -1.70 -7.00 -14.89
C THR A 22 -2.79 -6.20 -14.19
N PRO A 23 -3.85 -5.72 -14.87
CA PRO A 23 -4.92 -4.99 -14.21
C PRO A 23 -5.68 -5.91 -13.24
N ALA A 24 -5.74 -5.51 -11.97
CA ALA A 24 -6.61 -6.15 -10.99
C ALA A 24 -8.09 -5.77 -11.22
N PRO A 25 -9.06 -6.41 -10.55
CA PRO A 25 -10.45 -5.95 -10.57
C PRO A 25 -10.56 -4.45 -10.23
N GLY A 26 -11.40 -3.72 -10.97
CA GLY A 26 -11.56 -2.26 -10.84
C GLY A 26 -10.40 -1.42 -11.38
N GLN A 27 -9.41 -2.01 -12.06
CA GLN A 27 -8.28 -1.29 -12.64
C GLN A 27 -8.25 -1.32 -14.16
N VAL A 28 -7.66 -0.27 -14.73
CA VAL A 28 -7.44 -0.08 -16.16
C VAL A 28 -5.94 -0.17 -16.44
N LEU A 29 -5.55 -0.98 -17.43
CA LEU A 29 -4.19 -1.01 -17.96
C LEU A 29 -4.06 0.03 -19.08
N VAL A 30 -3.12 0.96 -18.93
CA VAL A 30 -2.92 2.08 -19.86
C VAL A 30 -1.49 2.07 -20.37
N ALA A 31 -1.33 2.14 -21.70
CA ALA A 31 -0.07 2.44 -22.37
C ALA A 31 0.12 3.96 -22.36
N ASN A 32 1.13 4.43 -21.64
CA ASN A 32 1.42 5.84 -21.56
C ASN A 32 1.99 6.36 -22.88
N HIS A 33 1.43 7.47 -23.36
CA HIS A 33 2.00 8.23 -24.47
C HIS A 33 2.77 9.44 -23.94
N TYR A 34 2.27 10.04 -22.85
CA TYR A 34 2.86 11.19 -22.19
C TYR A 34 2.71 11.11 -20.67
N SER A 35 3.68 11.68 -19.95
CA SER A 35 3.57 11.89 -18.50
C SER A 35 4.25 13.18 -18.08
N VAL A 36 3.71 13.85 -17.08
CA VAL A 36 4.16 15.18 -16.67
C VAL A 36 4.87 15.13 -15.33
N VAL A 37 6.06 15.71 -15.29
CA VAL A 37 6.84 15.98 -14.08
C VAL A 37 6.54 17.41 -13.63
N SER A 38 6.17 17.57 -12.37
CA SER A 38 6.17 18.87 -11.68
C SER A 38 7.51 19.04 -10.95
N PRO A 39 8.43 19.91 -11.42
CA PRO A 39 9.74 20.13 -10.82
C PRO A 39 9.69 20.37 -9.31
N GLY A 40 8.74 21.15 -8.81
CA GLY A 40 8.63 21.49 -7.39
C GLY A 40 8.29 20.28 -6.50
N THR A 41 7.31 19.48 -6.93
CA THR A 41 6.87 18.29 -6.20
C THR A 41 7.92 17.18 -6.24
N GLU A 42 8.48 16.94 -7.43
CA GLU A 42 9.47 15.88 -7.65
C GLU A 42 10.82 16.24 -7.01
N LYS A 43 11.24 17.52 -7.04
CA LYS A 43 12.43 17.97 -6.30
C LYS A 43 12.27 17.78 -4.80
N MET A 44 11.10 18.07 -4.22
CA MET A 44 10.86 17.82 -2.80
C MET A 44 10.97 16.33 -2.44
N ALA A 45 10.45 15.44 -3.31
CA ALA A 45 10.61 13.99 -3.14
C ALA A 45 12.09 13.56 -3.23
N LEU A 46 12.84 14.07 -4.22
CA LEU A 46 14.27 13.84 -4.42
C LEU A 46 15.11 14.32 -3.22
N ASP A 47 14.89 15.55 -2.78
CA ASP A 47 15.61 16.16 -1.65
C ASP A 47 15.33 15.38 -0.37
N PHE A 48 14.09 14.93 -0.17
CA PHE A 48 13.75 14.03 0.94
C PHE A 48 14.46 12.68 0.84
N ALA A 49 14.50 12.07 -0.34
CA ALA A 49 15.16 10.78 -0.57
C ALA A 49 16.69 10.86 -0.36
N ARG A 50 17.32 12.02 -0.62
CA ARG A 50 18.76 12.25 -0.43
C ARG A 50 19.16 12.64 1.00
N LYS A 51 18.21 12.94 1.90
CA LYS A 51 18.50 13.25 3.31
C LYS A 51 19.23 12.09 4.01
N SER A 52 20.16 12.42 4.91
CA SER A 52 20.78 11.43 5.80
C SER A 52 19.73 10.71 6.65
N LEU A 53 20.01 9.49 7.11
CA LEU A 53 19.07 8.70 7.92
C LEU A 53 18.61 9.45 9.18
N VAL A 54 19.50 10.24 9.81
CA VAL A 54 19.18 11.07 10.97
C VAL A 54 18.20 12.18 10.60
N SER A 55 18.38 12.82 9.44
CA SER A 55 17.48 13.87 8.96
C SER A 55 16.10 13.30 8.57
N LYS A 56 16.07 12.15 7.89
CA LYS A 56 14.82 11.40 7.62
C LYS A 56 14.08 11.06 8.91
N ALA A 57 14.79 10.56 9.93
CA ALA A 57 14.21 10.25 11.24
C ALA A 57 13.63 11.50 11.93
N ARG A 58 14.33 12.65 11.89
CA ARG A 58 13.82 13.92 12.45
C ARG A 58 12.56 14.41 11.74
N SER A 59 12.46 14.23 10.42
CA SER A 59 11.28 14.64 9.65
C SER A 59 10.05 13.75 9.85
N ARG A 60 10.22 12.54 10.39
CA ARG A 60 9.17 11.55 10.60
C ARG A 60 9.20 10.99 12.04
N PRO A 61 8.90 11.84 13.06
CA PRO A 61 8.95 11.43 14.46
C PRO A 61 7.95 10.31 14.78
N ASP A 62 6.87 10.20 14.01
CA ASP A 62 5.90 9.10 14.06
C ASP A 62 6.54 7.74 13.72
N LEU A 63 7.34 7.67 12.64
CA LEU A 63 8.04 6.44 12.25
C LEU A 63 9.13 6.08 13.25
N VAL A 64 9.83 7.06 13.84
CA VAL A 64 10.81 6.82 14.89
C VAL A 64 10.16 6.15 16.11
N LYS A 65 8.98 6.63 16.54
CA LYS A 65 8.22 5.98 17.62
C LYS A 65 7.85 4.54 17.28
N GLN A 66 7.49 4.25 16.03
CA GLN A 66 7.21 2.88 15.59
C GLN A 66 8.45 1.98 15.64
N VAL A 67 9.62 2.50 15.21
CA VAL A 67 10.89 1.77 15.28
C VAL A 67 11.29 1.46 16.73
N LEU A 68 11.15 2.42 17.64
CA LEU A 68 11.45 2.21 19.08
C LEU A 68 10.54 1.16 19.71
N LYS A 69 9.23 1.20 19.40
CA LYS A 69 8.29 0.15 19.84
C LYS A 69 8.71 -1.22 19.30
N LYS A 70 9.02 -1.31 18.00
CA LYS A 70 9.46 -2.57 17.38
C LYS A 70 10.75 -3.11 18.02
N LEU A 71 11.70 -2.22 18.33
CA LEU A 71 12.94 -2.56 19.03
C LEU A 71 12.67 -3.18 20.40
N GLN A 72 11.76 -2.58 21.17
CA GLN A 72 11.37 -3.05 22.49
C GLN A 72 10.72 -4.44 22.45
N HIS A 73 9.81 -4.68 21.49
CA HIS A 73 9.06 -5.94 21.41
C HIS A 73 9.82 -7.06 20.70
N GLU A 74 10.40 -6.78 19.53
CA GLU A 74 10.99 -7.78 18.63
C GLU A 74 12.51 -7.87 18.76
N GLY A 75 13.16 -6.86 19.34
CA GLY A 75 14.61 -6.80 19.49
C GLY A 75 15.34 -6.09 18.34
N PRO A 76 16.68 -5.98 18.43
CA PRO A 76 17.48 -5.14 17.54
C PRO A 76 17.57 -5.66 16.11
N MET A 77 17.84 -6.95 15.93
CA MET A 77 18.07 -7.51 14.60
C MET A 77 16.81 -7.52 13.71
N PRO A 78 15.63 -7.94 14.19
CA PRO A 78 14.39 -7.87 13.39
C PRO A 78 13.98 -6.43 13.06
N THR A 79 14.19 -5.50 14.00
CA THR A 79 13.92 -4.08 13.80
C THR A 79 14.81 -3.48 12.73
N TYR A 80 16.12 -3.75 12.80
CA TYR A 80 17.08 -3.32 11.78
C TYR A 80 16.67 -3.83 10.40
N ARG A 81 16.38 -5.13 10.26
CA ARG A 81 15.95 -5.72 8.98
C ARG A 81 14.68 -5.07 8.42
N ALA A 82 13.69 -4.79 9.26
CA ALA A 82 12.45 -4.15 8.82
C ALA A 82 12.65 -2.72 8.33
N VAL A 83 13.48 -1.93 9.04
CA VAL A 83 13.85 -0.57 8.62
C VAL A 83 14.62 -0.62 7.30
N THR A 84 15.64 -1.47 7.20
CA THR A 84 16.44 -1.62 5.99
C THR A 84 15.59 -2.06 4.81
N THR A 85 14.69 -3.04 4.98
CA THR A 85 13.77 -3.51 3.91
C THR A 85 12.86 -2.39 3.42
N ARG A 86 12.37 -1.54 4.31
CA ARG A 86 11.52 -0.40 3.93
C ARG A 86 12.30 0.69 3.18
N LEU A 87 13.56 0.93 3.57
CA LEU A 87 14.44 1.87 2.90
C LEU A 87 14.95 1.37 1.54
N GLU A 88 14.97 0.06 1.33
CA GLU A 88 15.37 -0.58 0.08
C GLU A 88 14.20 -0.82 -0.89
N ALA A 89 12.96 -0.54 -0.47
CA ALA A 89 11.81 -0.66 -1.34
C ALA A 89 11.89 0.36 -2.49
N PRO A 90 11.69 -0.06 -3.76
CA PRO A 90 11.67 0.88 -4.87
C PRO A 90 10.51 1.86 -4.72
N GLN A 91 10.76 3.13 -5.06
CA GLN A 91 9.72 4.14 -5.15
C GLN A 91 9.50 4.49 -6.63
N PRO A 92 8.42 4.03 -7.24
CA PRO A 92 7.95 4.57 -8.51
C PRO A 92 7.77 6.09 -8.41
N LEU A 93 8.20 6.81 -9.43
CA LEU A 93 7.94 8.24 -9.57
C LEU A 93 6.79 8.51 -10.55
N GLY A 94 6.23 9.71 -10.50
CA GLY A 94 5.10 10.11 -11.34
C GLY A 94 3.73 9.89 -10.70
N TYR A 95 2.79 10.73 -11.13
CA TYR A 95 1.40 10.73 -10.66
C TYR A 95 0.40 11.31 -11.68
N ALA A 96 0.86 11.63 -12.90
CA ALA A 96 0.10 12.34 -13.92
C ALA A 96 0.53 11.87 -15.32
N THR A 97 -0.39 11.21 -16.03
CA THR A 97 -0.10 10.57 -17.32
C THR A 97 -1.30 10.68 -18.26
N ALA A 98 -1.05 10.50 -19.56
CA ALA A 98 -2.10 10.29 -20.54
C ALA A 98 -1.64 9.28 -21.61
N GLY A 99 -2.59 8.51 -22.11
CA GLY A 99 -2.31 7.35 -22.93
C GLY A 99 -3.54 6.70 -23.50
N VAL A 100 -3.41 5.41 -23.82
CA VAL A 100 -4.47 4.61 -24.42
C VAL A 100 -4.70 3.37 -23.57
N VAL A 101 -5.97 3.02 -23.34
CA VAL A 101 -6.34 1.80 -22.64
C VAL A 101 -5.94 0.58 -23.47
N VAL A 102 -5.22 -0.36 -22.84
CA VAL A 102 -4.79 -1.63 -23.45
C VAL A 102 -5.71 -2.77 -23.01
N ALA A 103 -6.05 -2.80 -21.72
CA ALA A 103 -6.93 -3.82 -21.13
C ALA A 103 -7.66 -3.26 -19.92
N VAL A 104 -8.74 -3.93 -19.52
CA VAL A 104 -9.52 -3.59 -18.32
C VAL A 104 -9.62 -4.82 -17.42
N GLY A 105 -9.55 -4.60 -16.11
CA GLY A 105 -9.79 -5.61 -15.10
C GLY A 105 -11.29 -5.89 -14.93
N GLU A 106 -11.59 -6.96 -14.21
CA GLU A 106 -12.98 -7.33 -13.88
C GLU A 106 -13.72 -6.18 -13.17
N GLY A 107 -14.98 -5.96 -13.52
CA GLY A 107 -15.84 -4.95 -12.89
C GLY A 107 -15.67 -3.52 -13.43
N VAL A 108 -14.73 -3.28 -14.35
CA VAL A 108 -14.60 -1.99 -15.03
C VAL A 108 -15.58 -1.93 -16.20
N GLU A 109 -16.56 -1.02 -16.12
CA GLU A 109 -17.58 -0.84 -17.17
C GLU A 109 -17.39 0.45 -17.99
N GLY A 110 -16.64 1.43 -17.47
CA GLY A 110 -16.53 2.78 -18.05
C GLY A 110 -15.47 2.96 -19.13
N PHE A 111 -14.67 1.94 -19.42
CA PHE A 111 -13.50 2.00 -20.30
C PHE A 111 -13.38 0.72 -21.15
N ALA A 112 -12.80 0.85 -22.34
CA ALA A 112 -12.50 -0.23 -23.27
C ALA A 112 -11.13 -0.05 -23.91
N PRO A 113 -10.47 -1.15 -24.36
CA PRO A 113 -9.24 -1.05 -25.14
C PRO A 113 -9.38 -0.10 -26.34
N GLY A 114 -8.41 0.80 -26.50
CA GLY A 114 -8.41 1.86 -27.51
C GLY A 114 -8.90 3.23 -27.03
N ASP A 115 -9.53 3.32 -25.85
CA ASP A 115 -9.94 4.61 -25.29
C ASP A 115 -8.74 5.48 -24.95
N ARG A 116 -8.84 6.77 -25.28
CA ARG A 116 -7.84 7.79 -24.92
C ARG A 116 -8.15 8.30 -23.53
N VAL A 117 -7.17 8.25 -22.64
CA VAL A 117 -7.39 8.55 -21.21
C VAL A 117 -6.29 9.39 -20.60
N ALA A 118 -6.66 10.14 -19.55
CA ALA A 118 -5.74 10.78 -18.63
C ALA A 118 -5.88 10.14 -17.25
N CYS A 119 -4.76 9.91 -16.57
CA CYS A 119 -4.71 9.14 -15.34
C CYS A 119 -3.99 9.90 -14.22
N ALA A 120 -4.49 9.71 -13.00
CA ALA A 120 -3.95 10.31 -11.78
C ALA A 120 -3.53 9.27 -10.74
N GLY A 121 -2.80 9.74 -9.72
CA GLY A 121 -2.51 8.95 -8.51
C GLY A 121 -1.05 8.56 -8.38
N ALA A 122 -0.39 9.04 -7.32
CA ALA A 122 0.96 8.62 -6.99
C ALA A 122 0.96 7.13 -6.60
N GLY A 123 1.84 6.34 -7.22
CA GLY A 123 1.85 4.89 -7.09
C GLY A 123 1.01 4.16 -8.15
N TYR A 124 0.16 4.87 -8.91
CA TYR A 124 -0.64 4.33 -10.01
C TYR A 124 -0.21 4.92 -11.36
N ALA A 125 -0.43 6.23 -11.55
CA ALA A 125 -0.06 6.98 -12.75
C ALA A 125 1.44 7.35 -12.78
N ASN A 126 2.29 6.33 -12.68
CA ASN A 126 3.74 6.46 -12.60
C ASN A 126 4.38 6.75 -13.98
N HIS A 127 5.61 7.24 -13.97
CA HIS A 127 6.47 7.37 -15.14
C HIS A 127 6.97 5.99 -15.60
N ALA A 128 6.16 5.32 -16.40
CA ALA A 128 6.38 3.98 -16.91
C ALA A 128 5.66 3.81 -18.26
N GLU A 129 6.12 2.88 -19.11
CA GLU A 129 5.49 2.65 -20.43
C GLU A 129 4.07 2.07 -20.31
N LEU A 130 3.82 1.19 -19.33
CA LEU A 130 2.51 0.62 -18.99
C LEU A 130 2.21 0.83 -17.51
N ILE A 131 0.97 1.21 -17.19
CA ILE A 131 0.52 1.45 -15.83
C ILE A 131 -0.86 0.82 -15.59
N THR A 132 -1.11 0.35 -14.37
CA THR A 132 -2.43 -0.07 -13.91
C THR A 132 -2.98 0.97 -12.94
N VAL A 133 -4.16 1.50 -13.24
CA VAL A 133 -4.76 2.62 -12.50
C VAL A 133 -6.20 2.25 -12.13
N PRO A 134 -6.63 2.45 -10.88
CA PRO A 134 -8.04 2.31 -10.52
C PRO A 134 -8.95 3.18 -11.38
N ASP A 135 -10.11 2.66 -11.76
CA ASP A 135 -11.05 3.33 -12.69
C ASP A 135 -11.47 4.74 -12.27
N ASN A 136 -11.69 4.99 -10.97
CA ASN A 136 -12.00 6.30 -10.43
C ASN A 136 -10.86 7.32 -10.55
N LEU A 137 -9.65 6.91 -10.92
CA LEU A 137 -8.51 7.79 -11.19
C LEU A 137 -8.21 7.96 -12.69
N VAL A 138 -9.11 7.48 -13.56
CA VAL A 138 -9.01 7.56 -15.02
C VAL A 138 -10.16 8.41 -15.57
N VAL A 139 -9.88 9.23 -16.59
CA VAL A 139 -10.89 10.04 -17.29
C VAL A 139 -10.71 9.97 -18.80
N HIS A 140 -11.80 10.11 -19.54
CA HIS A 140 -11.80 10.10 -21.01
C HIS A 140 -11.21 11.39 -21.58
N VAL A 141 -10.39 11.25 -22.62
CA VAL A 141 -9.78 12.36 -23.36
C VAL A 141 -10.40 12.46 -24.75
N PRO A 142 -11.14 13.53 -25.05
CA PRO A 142 -11.81 13.72 -26.34
C PRO A 142 -10.79 13.90 -27.46
N ALA A 143 -11.17 13.51 -28.69
CA ALA A 143 -10.28 13.45 -29.85
C ALA A 143 -9.59 14.79 -30.17
N GLU A 144 -10.26 15.89 -29.85
CA GLU A 144 -9.81 17.27 -30.09
C GLU A 144 -8.70 17.73 -29.14
N LEU A 145 -8.53 17.06 -27.99
CA LEU A 145 -7.46 17.37 -27.03
C LEU A 145 -6.28 16.41 -27.21
N GLU A 146 -5.12 16.95 -27.56
CA GLU A 146 -3.87 16.18 -27.66
C GLU A 146 -3.45 15.57 -26.31
N LEU A 147 -2.87 14.37 -26.34
CA LEU A 147 -2.54 13.61 -25.13
C LEU A 147 -1.43 14.25 -24.28
N ASP A 148 -0.52 15.01 -24.89
CA ASP A 148 0.51 15.77 -24.15
C ASP A 148 -0.12 16.85 -23.26
N LYS A 149 -1.16 17.53 -23.76
CA LYS A 149 -1.96 18.48 -22.97
C LYS A 149 -2.81 17.76 -21.93
N ALA A 150 -3.43 16.64 -22.30
CA ALA A 150 -4.25 15.86 -21.38
C ALA A 150 -3.46 15.30 -20.18
N ALA A 151 -2.16 15.04 -20.35
CA ALA A 151 -1.29 14.57 -19.26
C ALA A 151 -1.17 15.58 -18.10
N PHE A 152 -1.57 16.84 -18.28
CA PHE A 152 -1.67 17.83 -17.20
C PHE A 152 -2.93 17.70 -16.35
N ALA A 153 -3.86 16.76 -16.65
CA ALA A 153 -5.15 16.64 -15.98
C ALA A 153 -5.04 16.63 -14.45
N THR A 154 -4.11 15.86 -13.88
CA THR A 154 -3.91 15.79 -12.43
C THR A 154 -3.50 17.13 -11.82
N LEU A 155 -2.64 17.88 -12.50
CA LEU A 155 -2.18 19.19 -12.05
C LEU A 155 -3.29 20.23 -12.19
N GLY A 156 -4.02 20.15 -13.29
CA GLY A 156 -5.24 20.93 -13.52
C GLY A 156 -6.31 20.70 -12.47
N ALA A 157 -6.51 19.44 -12.04
CA ALA A 157 -7.45 19.08 -10.99
C ALA A 157 -7.03 19.64 -9.62
N ILE A 158 -5.73 19.70 -9.31
CA ILE A 158 -5.21 20.35 -8.09
C ILE A 158 -5.53 21.85 -8.10
N ALA A 159 -5.23 22.54 -9.21
CA ALA A 159 -5.56 23.95 -9.39
C ALA A 159 -7.09 24.19 -9.28
N MET A 160 -7.87 23.34 -9.95
CA MET A 160 -9.33 23.41 -9.97
C MET A 160 -9.94 23.20 -8.58
N GLN A 161 -9.40 22.28 -7.78
CA GLN A 161 -9.85 22.11 -6.41
C GLN A 161 -9.58 23.36 -5.56
N GLY A 162 -8.43 24.02 -5.76
CA GLY A 162 -8.14 25.33 -5.15
C GLY A 162 -9.20 26.37 -5.49
N VAL A 163 -9.57 26.48 -6.77
CA VAL A 163 -10.62 27.38 -7.25
C VAL A 163 -12.00 27.01 -6.68
N ARG A 164 -12.34 25.72 -6.60
CA ARG A 164 -13.63 25.27 -6.03
C ARG A 164 -13.74 25.54 -4.53
N VAL A 165 -12.64 25.40 -3.79
CA VAL A 165 -12.58 25.73 -2.35
C VAL A 165 -12.65 27.24 -2.13
N ALA A 166 -12.08 28.03 -3.03
CA ALA A 166 -12.22 29.48 -3.04
C ALA A 166 -13.67 29.92 -3.25
N ASP A 167 -14.45 29.18 -4.04
CA ASP A 167 -15.85 29.50 -4.40
C ASP A 167 -16.00 30.94 -4.97
N PRO A 168 -15.20 31.32 -5.99
CA PRO A 168 -15.22 32.67 -6.52
C PRO A 168 -16.53 32.98 -7.25
N ARG A 169 -16.89 34.27 -7.27
CA ARG A 169 -18.05 34.80 -8.00
C ARG A 169 -17.61 35.60 -9.22
N LEU A 170 -18.50 35.67 -10.21
CA LEU A 170 -18.28 36.43 -11.45
C LEU A 170 -17.89 37.88 -11.13
N GLY A 171 -16.77 38.32 -11.68
CA GLY A 171 -16.24 39.67 -11.50
C GLY A 171 -15.42 39.92 -10.23
N GLU A 172 -15.27 38.95 -9.33
CA GLU A 172 -14.41 39.10 -8.16
C GLU A 172 -12.93 39.20 -8.55
N VAL A 173 -12.17 39.92 -7.72
CA VAL A 173 -10.71 40.06 -7.87
C VAL A 173 -10.01 39.01 -7.04
N VAL A 174 -9.24 38.14 -7.69
CA VAL A 174 -8.55 37.02 -7.07
C VAL A 174 -7.04 37.14 -7.23
N ALA A 175 -6.31 37.19 -6.12
CA ALA A 175 -4.86 37.17 -6.11
C ALA A 175 -4.34 35.72 -6.17
N VAL A 176 -3.43 35.42 -7.09
CA VAL A 176 -2.75 34.12 -7.19
C VAL A 176 -1.28 34.33 -6.80
N ILE A 177 -0.89 33.76 -5.65
CA ILE A 177 0.44 33.94 -5.06
C ILE A 177 1.27 32.67 -5.26
N GLY A 178 2.38 32.82 -5.98
CA GLY A 178 3.15 31.74 -6.57
C GLY A 178 2.59 31.41 -7.95
N LEU A 179 3.37 31.66 -9.00
CA LEU A 179 3.06 31.40 -10.40
C LEU A 179 3.91 30.25 -10.95
N GLY A 180 4.10 29.22 -10.11
CA GLY A 180 4.55 27.91 -10.61
C GLY A 180 3.47 27.24 -11.45
N LEU A 181 3.67 25.97 -11.78
CA LEU A 181 2.78 25.19 -12.63
C LEU A 181 1.30 25.23 -12.21
N ILE A 182 1.01 25.05 -10.92
CA ILE A 182 -0.36 25.12 -10.37
C ILE A 182 -0.89 26.55 -10.40
N GLY A 183 -0.05 27.55 -10.14
CA GLY A 183 -0.41 28.97 -10.17
C GLY A 183 -0.84 29.42 -11.56
N GLN A 184 -0.04 29.09 -12.58
CA GLN A 184 -0.37 29.39 -13.99
C GLN A 184 -1.70 28.77 -14.41
N LEU A 185 -1.94 27.49 -14.09
CA LEU A 185 -3.23 26.84 -14.35
C LEU A 185 -4.39 27.49 -13.57
N THR A 186 -4.13 27.95 -12.34
CA THR A 186 -5.13 28.66 -11.52
C THR A 186 -5.53 30.00 -12.15
N VAL A 187 -4.59 30.75 -12.72
CA VAL A 187 -4.87 32.00 -13.46
C VAL A 187 -5.84 31.74 -14.61
N GLN A 188 -5.56 30.73 -15.45
CA GLN A 188 -6.41 30.37 -16.58
C GLN A 188 -7.81 29.94 -16.13
N LEU A 189 -7.90 29.10 -15.08
CA LEU A 189 -9.17 28.65 -14.50
C LEU A 189 -10.02 29.80 -13.94
N LEU A 190 -9.40 30.75 -13.23
CA LEU A 190 -10.11 31.91 -12.68
C LEU A 190 -10.61 32.85 -13.79
N ARG A 191 -9.81 33.04 -14.84
CA ARG A 191 -10.24 33.78 -16.04
C ARG A 191 -11.44 33.11 -16.70
N ALA A 192 -11.40 31.79 -16.89
CA ALA A 192 -12.52 31.01 -17.43
C ALA A 192 -13.77 31.07 -16.53
N ALA A 193 -13.58 31.19 -15.21
CA ALA A 193 -14.65 31.43 -14.24
C ALA A 193 -15.17 32.88 -14.23
N GLY A 194 -14.67 33.77 -15.09
CA GLY A 194 -15.08 35.17 -15.19
C GLY A 194 -14.56 36.07 -14.06
N CYS A 195 -13.48 35.66 -13.39
CA CYS A 195 -12.81 36.46 -12.36
C CYS A 195 -11.74 37.36 -12.98
N GLN A 196 -11.35 38.40 -12.25
CA GLN A 196 -10.19 39.22 -12.59
C GLN A 196 -9.01 38.80 -11.72
N VAL A 197 -7.83 38.59 -12.33
CA VAL A 197 -6.73 37.92 -11.65
C VAL A 197 -5.55 38.86 -11.42
N LEU A 198 -5.05 38.90 -10.19
CA LEU A 198 -3.77 39.50 -9.83
C LEU A 198 -2.71 38.40 -9.71
N ALA A 199 -1.73 38.41 -10.60
CA ALA A 199 -0.65 37.42 -10.64
C ALA A 199 0.57 37.88 -9.83
N ILE A 200 1.04 37.05 -8.90
CA ILE A 200 2.14 37.41 -7.98
C ILE A 200 3.18 36.30 -7.90
N ASP A 201 4.42 36.59 -8.27
CA ASP A 201 5.57 35.71 -8.08
C ASP A 201 6.86 36.53 -7.88
N LEU A 202 7.94 35.89 -7.44
CA LEU A 202 9.25 36.52 -7.36
C LEU A 202 9.97 36.54 -8.72
N ASN A 203 9.56 35.67 -9.64
CA ASN A 203 10.12 35.56 -10.98
C ASN A 203 9.29 36.35 -11.98
N GLU A 204 9.87 37.40 -12.55
CA GLU A 204 9.25 38.27 -13.55
C GLU A 204 8.86 37.52 -14.84
N ASP A 205 9.59 36.47 -15.23
CA ASP A 205 9.25 35.67 -16.42
C ASP A 205 7.91 34.95 -16.21
N ARG A 206 7.69 34.40 -15.01
CA ARG A 206 6.42 33.73 -14.66
C ARG A 206 5.25 34.70 -14.57
N ILE A 207 5.53 35.92 -14.12
CA ILE A 207 4.54 37.01 -14.14
C ILE A 207 4.16 37.32 -15.59
N ALA A 208 5.14 37.50 -16.48
CA ALA A 208 4.88 37.80 -17.89
C ALA A 208 4.06 36.68 -18.56
N GLU A 209 4.38 35.42 -18.30
CA GLU A 209 3.60 34.27 -18.74
C GLU A 209 2.16 34.30 -18.20
N ALA A 210 1.96 34.60 -16.91
CA ALA A 210 0.64 34.67 -16.31
C ALA A 210 -0.21 35.78 -16.95
N MET A 211 0.41 36.91 -17.31
CA MET A 211 -0.24 38.01 -18.03
C MET A 211 -0.67 37.56 -19.44
N ASP A 212 0.18 36.83 -20.18
CA ASP A 212 -0.20 36.24 -21.48
C ASP A 212 -1.32 35.19 -21.37
N GLN A 213 -1.40 34.52 -20.23
CA GLN A 213 -2.44 33.54 -19.91
C GLN A 213 -3.77 34.18 -19.47
N GLY A 214 -3.79 35.50 -19.26
CA GLY A 214 -4.98 36.29 -19.01
C GLY A 214 -5.12 36.86 -17.61
N ALA A 215 -4.04 36.93 -16.83
CA ALA A 215 -4.01 37.79 -15.64
C ALA A 215 -4.26 39.26 -16.02
N THR A 216 -5.00 39.96 -15.17
CA THR A 216 -5.39 41.36 -15.41
C THR A 216 -4.37 42.33 -14.83
N TRP A 217 -3.78 41.98 -13.69
CA TRP A 217 -2.73 42.74 -13.01
C TRP A 217 -1.61 41.83 -12.57
N SER A 218 -0.46 42.43 -12.31
CA SER A 218 0.70 41.77 -11.73
C SER A 218 1.32 42.58 -10.60
N ALA A 219 1.95 41.91 -9.65
CA ALA A 219 2.79 42.53 -8.64
C ALA A 219 3.93 41.59 -8.22
N VAL A 220 5.06 42.16 -7.78
CA VAL A 220 6.13 41.38 -7.13
C VAL A 220 5.97 41.50 -5.60
N PRO A 221 6.18 40.43 -4.82
CA PRO A 221 6.20 40.51 -3.36
C PRO A 221 7.15 41.61 -2.85
N GLY A 222 6.63 42.53 -2.05
CA GLY A 222 7.41 43.63 -1.45
C GLY A 222 7.39 44.94 -2.22
N ASP A 223 6.79 44.97 -3.41
CA ASP A 223 6.51 46.22 -4.14
C ASP A 223 5.44 47.06 -3.44
N ASP A 224 5.34 48.33 -3.86
CA ASP A 224 4.17 49.14 -3.53
C ASP A 224 2.93 48.55 -4.21
N HIS A 225 2.05 47.96 -3.40
CA HIS A 225 0.82 47.33 -3.86
C HIS A 225 -0.33 48.33 -4.05
N GLU A 226 -0.17 49.60 -3.68
CA GLU A 226 -1.23 50.62 -3.83
C GLU A 226 -1.68 50.88 -5.28
N PRO A 227 -0.80 50.91 -6.30
CA PRO A 227 -1.22 51.19 -7.68
C PRO A 227 -2.24 50.17 -8.20
N TRP A 228 -1.98 48.87 -8.04
CA TRP A 228 -2.93 47.85 -8.49
C TRP A 228 -4.18 47.85 -7.59
N LYS A 229 -4.03 48.00 -6.26
CA LYS A 229 -5.18 48.02 -5.33
C LYS A 229 -6.16 49.12 -5.70
N ASN A 230 -5.66 50.32 -5.99
CA ASN A 230 -6.49 51.45 -6.39
C ASN A 230 -7.13 51.24 -7.76
N ALA A 231 -6.38 50.71 -8.73
CA ALA A 231 -6.88 50.43 -10.07
C ALA A 231 -7.92 49.30 -10.13
N ALA A 232 -7.69 48.21 -9.40
CA ALA A 232 -8.49 46.98 -9.44
C ALA A 232 -9.66 46.99 -8.46
N THR A 233 -9.46 47.58 -7.28
CA THR A 233 -10.36 47.39 -6.13
C THR A 233 -10.65 48.70 -5.40
N HIS A 234 -10.29 49.86 -5.95
CA HIS A 234 -10.46 51.16 -5.29
C HIS A 234 -9.88 51.23 -3.87
N GLY A 235 -8.78 50.50 -3.65
CA GLY A 235 -8.07 50.44 -2.36
C GLY A 235 -8.59 49.37 -1.40
N TYR A 236 -9.66 48.63 -1.71
CA TYR A 236 -10.22 47.64 -0.80
C TYR A 236 -9.36 46.37 -0.67
N GLY A 237 -8.64 45.96 -1.72
CA GLY A 237 -7.91 44.70 -1.78
C GLY A 237 -8.72 43.57 -2.42
N ALA A 238 -8.07 42.43 -2.65
CA ALA A 238 -8.65 41.28 -3.34
C ALA A 238 -9.76 40.61 -2.52
N ASP A 239 -10.78 40.07 -3.19
CA ASP A 239 -11.84 39.28 -2.57
C ASP A 239 -11.29 37.95 -2.02
N ILE A 240 -10.41 37.33 -2.81
CA ILE A 240 -9.81 36.02 -2.54
C ILE A 240 -8.32 36.06 -2.83
N ALA A 241 -7.51 35.36 -2.04
CA ALA A 241 -6.13 35.06 -2.34
C ALA A 241 -5.89 33.55 -2.33
N ILE A 242 -5.44 32.99 -3.46
CA ILE A 242 -5.08 31.58 -3.61
C ILE A 242 -3.55 31.45 -3.58
N VAL A 243 -3.03 30.78 -2.56
CA VAL A 243 -1.59 30.58 -2.34
C VAL A 243 -1.20 29.23 -2.93
N THR A 244 -0.51 29.25 -4.07
CA THR A 244 0.02 28.03 -4.72
C THR A 244 1.54 27.88 -4.56
N ALA A 245 2.20 28.87 -3.95
CA ALA A 245 3.62 28.84 -3.61
C ALA A 245 3.98 27.68 -2.67
N ALA A 246 5.20 27.16 -2.81
CA ALA A 246 5.83 26.27 -1.85
C ALA A 246 6.95 27.03 -1.13
N SER A 247 6.92 27.09 0.20
CA SER A 247 7.90 27.84 1.01
C SER A 247 8.00 27.32 2.44
N GLU A 248 9.21 27.31 3.00
CA GLU A 248 9.42 27.03 4.43
C GLU A 248 8.99 28.19 5.34
N SER A 249 8.68 29.36 4.76
CA SER A 249 8.22 30.55 5.46
C SER A 249 6.72 30.78 5.28
N SER A 250 6.10 31.39 6.29
CA SER A 250 4.69 31.82 6.27
C SER A 250 4.45 33.10 5.47
N ALA A 251 5.51 33.69 4.88
CA ALA A 251 5.42 34.93 4.10
C ALA A 251 4.35 34.93 2.98
N PRO A 252 4.13 33.85 2.20
CA PRO A 252 3.04 33.83 1.21
C PRO A 252 1.64 33.95 1.83
N ILE A 253 1.42 33.37 3.01
CA ILE A 253 0.14 33.48 3.75
C ILE A 253 -0.04 34.88 4.31
N THR A 254 1.02 35.47 4.86
CA THR A 254 0.98 36.85 5.35
C THR A 254 0.67 37.82 4.21
N LEU A 255 1.34 37.67 3.06
CA LEU A 255 1.08 38.47 1.88
C LEU A 255 -0.37 38.31 1.40
N ALA A 256 -0.90 37.08 1.37
CA ALA A 256 -2.30 36.83 1.05
C ALA A 256 -3.25 37.61 1.98
N ALA A 257 -2.99 37.59 3.30
CA ALA A 257 -3.77 38.33 4.28
C ALA A 257 -3.69 39.85 4.08
N ASP A 258 -2.52 40.37 3.71
CA ASP A 258 -2.30 41.81 3.48
C ASP A 258 -2.99 42.34 2.23
N LEU A 259 -3.03 41.52 1.17
CA LEU A 259 -3.66 41.87 -0.10
C LEU A 259 -5.19 41.71 -0.09
N CYS A 260 -5.73 40.82 0.76
CA CYS A 260 -7.17 40.63 0.89
C CYS A 260 -7.87 41.85 1.51
N ARG A 261 -9.10 42.11 1.07
CA ARG A 261 -10.02 43.02 1.74
C ARG A 261 -10.52 42.46 3.08
N ALA A 262 -11.19 43.31 3.87
CA ALA A 262 -11.96 42.83 5.01
C ALA A 262 -13.03 41.80 4.55
N LYS A 263 -13.19 40.72 5.32
CA LYS A 263 -14.03 39.55 5.02
C LYS A 263 -13.61 38.80 3.74
N GLY A 264 -12.35 38.93 3.33
CA GLY A 264 -11.78 38.15 2.24
C GLY A 264 -11.43 36.72 2.65
N CYS A 265 -11.17 35.88 1.65
CA CYS A 265 -10.81 34.47 1.84
C CYS A 265 -9.37 34.21 1.38
N VAL A 266 -8.60 33.48 2.19
CA VAL A 266 -7.29 32.94 1.82
C VAL A 266 -7.42 31.43 1.63
N VAL A 267 -6.97 30.91 0.49
CA VAL A 267 -6.97 29.47 0.19
C VAL A 267 -5.54 28.98 0.07
N ALA A 268 -5.16 28.04 0.93
CA ALA A 268 -3.87 27.36 0.87
C ALA A 268 -3.95 26.13 -0.05
N VAL A 269 -3.20 26.16 -1.15
CA VAL A 269 -3.05 25.06 -2.11
C VAL A 269 -1.62 24.51 -2.09
N GLY A 270 -0.63 25.39 -2.10
CA GLY A 270 0.80 25.04 -2.09
C GLY A 270 1.32 24.62 -0.72
N ALA A 271 2.47 23.95 -0.72
CA ALA A 271 3.14 23.49 0.50
C ALA A 271 3.91 24.65 1.17
N THR A 272 3.20 25.47 1.94
CA THR A 272 3.76 26.63 2.64
C THR A 272 3.58 26.52 4.16
N ALA A 273 4.52 27.05 4.94
CA ALA A 273 4.35 27.17 6.40
C ALA A 273 3.16 28.08 6.75
N MET A 274 2.46 27.76 7.85
CA MET A 274 1.18 28.40 8.21
C MET A 274 1.15 28.91 9.64
N ASP A 275 2.16 29.70 10.01
CA ASP A 275 2.12 30.49 11.24
C ASP A 275 1.25 31.72 11.02
N LEU A 276 0.04 31.72 11.58
CA LEU A 276 -0.93 32.79 11.36
C LEU A 276 -0.63 34.01 12.23
N ASP A 277 -0.36 35.15 11.59
CA ASP A 277 -0.24 36.42 12.29
C ASP A 277 -1.63 36.99 12.60
N ARG A 278 -1.95 37.07 13.90
CA ARG A 278 -3.22 37.60 14.37
C ARG A 278 -3.44 39.06 13.95
N ARG A 279 -2.39 39.87 13.81
CA ARG A 279 -2.55 41.31 13.48
C ARG A 279 -3.04 41.51 12.05
N SER A 280 -2.71 40.60 11.15
CA SER A 280 -3.13 40.63 9.74
C SER A 280 -4.52 40.02 9.54
N PHE A 281 -4.82 38.90 10.22
CA PHE A 281 -6.10 38.19 10.04
C PHE A 281 -7.27 38.79 10.84
N TYR A 282 -7.04 39.18 12.10
CA TYR A 282 -8.12 39.53 13.03
C TYR A 282 -8.86 40.82 12.66
N PRO A 283 -8.21 41.95 12.31
CA PRO A 283 -8.92 43.20 12.00
C PRO A 283 -9.75 43.12 10.72
N LYS A 284 -9.35 42.25 9.79
CA LYS A 284 -10.05 42.00 8.53
C LYS A 284 -11.09 40.88 8.64
N GLU A 285 -11.11 40.13 9.74
CA GLU A 285 -11.94 38.92 9.90
C GLU A 285 -11.82 37.97 8.70
N LEU A 286 -10.59 37.65 8.31
CA LEU A 286 -10.30 36.79 7.16
C LEU A 286 -10.65 35.33 7.44
N GLU A 287 -11.12 34.63 6.40
CA GLU A 287 -11.28 33.19 6.39
C GLU A 287 -10.03 32.51 5.79
N LEU A 288 -9.58 31.41 6.38
CA LEU A 288 -8.53 30.55 5.80
C LEU A 288 -9.13 29.18 5.47
N ARG A 289 -9.00 28.75 4.21
CA ARG A 289 -9.46 27.44 3.73
C ARG A 289 -8.29 26.60 3.22
N MET A 290 -8.36 25.30 3.43
CA MET A 290 -7.36 24.33 2.98
C MET A 290 -7.87 23.59 1.75
N SER A 291 -7.07 23.53 0.69
CA SER A 291 -7.36 22.71 -0.49
C SER A 291 -6.70 21.34 -0.38
N MET A 292 -7.49 20.28 -0.53
CA MET A 292 -7.00 18.89 -0.49
C MET A 292 -6.67 18.40 -1.91
N SER A 293 -5.40 18.46 -2.32
CA SER A 293 -4.92 17.92 -3.61
C SER A 293 -5.90 18.20 -4.77
N TYR A 294 -6.26 17.17 -5.54
CA TYR A 294 -7.26 17.21 -6.60
C TYR A 294 -8.71 16.95 -6.13
N GLY A 295 -8.98 16.95 -4.82
CA GLY A 295 -10.35 17.02 -4.26
C GLY A 295 -10.84 15.78 -3.50
N PRO A 296 -12.14 15.76 -3.13
CA PRO A 296 -12.79 14.63 -2.44
C PRO A 296 -12.60 13.29 -3.16
N GLY A 297 -12.36 12.22 -2.41
CA GLY A 297 -11.89 10.92 -2.91
C GLY A 297 -10.45 10.65 -2.50
N ARG A 298 -9.60 11.67 -2.54
CA ARG A 298 -8.19 11.56 -2.15
C ARG A 298 -8.07 11.04 -0.72
N TYR A 299 -7.24 10.02 -0.54
CA TYR A 299 -7.01 9.33 0.74
C TYR A 299 -8.20 8.49 1.27
N ASP A 300 -9.28 8.32 0.50
CA ASP A 300 -10.35 7.36 0.78
C ASP A 300 -10.16 6.12 -0.09
N ARG A 301 -9.62 5.05 0.50
CA ARG A 301 -9.41 3.75 -0.16
C ARG A 301 -10.67 3.22 -0.84
N ARG A 302 -11.86 3.47 -0.28
CA ARG A 302 -13.11 2.98 -0.87
C ARG A 302 -13.39 3.63 -2.22
N TYR A 303 -13.02 4.91 -2.34
CA TYR A 303 -13.14 5.65 -3.58
C TYR A 303 -12.00 5.30 -4.54
N GLU A 304 -10.75 5.47 -4.10
CA GLU A 304 -9.55 5.34 -4.95
C GLU A 304 -9.29 3.90 -5.38
N GLU A 305 -9.45 2.90 -4.51
CA GLU A 305 -9.04 1.51 -4.80
C GLU A 305 -10.22 0.57 -5.06
N LEU A 306 -11.38 0.82 -4.44
CA LEU A 306 -12.54 -0.08 -4.54
C LEU A 306 -13.62 0.41 -5.53
N GLY A 307 -13.39 1.52 -6.23
CA GLY A 307 -14.32 2.03 -7.24
C GLY A 307 -15.64 2.61 -6.68
N LEU A 308 -15.75 2.83 -5.37
CA LEU A 308 -17.01 3.27 -4.75
C LEU A 308 -17.13 4.81 -4.78
N ASP A 309 -17.83 5.36 -5.79
CA ASP A 309 -18.10 6.80 -5.89
C ASP A 309 -19.04 7.29 -4.77
N TYR A 310 -18.92 8.57 -4.45
CA TYR A 310 -19.85 9.26 -3.55
C TYR A 310 -21.16 9.56 -4.27
N PRO A 311 -22.31 9.50 -3.56
CA PRO A 311 -23.55 9.94 -4.16
C PRO A 311 -23.45 11.39 -4.64
N ILE A 312 -23.81 11.62 -5.90
CA ILE A 312 -23.68 12.91 -6.59
C ILE A 312 -24.34 14.08 -5.83
N SER A 313 -25.43 13.80 -5.11
CA SER A 313 -26.17 14.76 -4.28
C SER A 313 -25.42 15.23 -3.03
N HIS A 314 -24.45 14.45 -2.55
CA HIS A 314 -23.67 14.78 -1.35
C HIS A 314 -22.29 15.35 -1.70
N VAL A 315 -21.65 14.81 -2.73
CA VAL A 315 -20.36 15.29 -3.22
C VAL A 315 -20.49 15.48 -4.72
N ARG A 316 -20.58 16.73 -5.20
CA ARG A 316 -20.71 17.06 -6.63
C ARG A 316 -19.38 17.01 -7.38
N TRP A 317 -18.27 17.24 -6.68
CA TRP A 317 -16.95 17.34 -7.26
C TRP A 317 -15.99 16.43 -6.51
N THR A 318 -15.74 15.25 -7.07
CA THR A 318 -14.66 14.36 -6.65
C THR A 318 -13.41 14.65 -7.47
N GLU A 319 -12.30 14.01 -7.11
CA GLU A 319 -11.08 14.04 -7.89
C GLU A 319 -11.26 13.62 -9.35
N ASN A 320 -12.00 12.55 -9.63
CA ASN A 320 -12.31 12.14 -11.00
C ASN A 320 -13.03 13.26 -11.76
N ARG A 321 -14.04 13.87 -11.12
CA ARG A 321 -14.83 14.93 -11.75
C ARG A 321 -14.04 16.23 -11.88
N ASN A 322 -13.06 16.50 -11.01
CA ASN A 322 -12.08 17.58 -11.20
C ASN A 322 -11.20 17.30 -12.43
N LEU A 323 -10.66 16.08 -12.56
CA LEU A 323 -9.87 15.66 -13.73
C LEU A 323 -10.66 15.83 -15.03
N GLN A 324 -11.86 15.26 -15.10
CA GLN A 324 -12.70 15.33 -16.30
C GLN A 324 -13.11 16.77 -16.62
N SER A 325 -13.42 17.60 -15.61
CA SER A 325 -13.74 19.01 -15.83
C SER A 325 -12.56 19.77 -16.44
N PHE A 326 -11.34 19.50 -15.98
CA PHE A 326 -10.14 20.13 -16.55
C PHE A 326 -9.93 19.71 -18.00
N VAL A 327 -10.03 18.41 -18.28
CA VAL A 327 -9.93 17.88 -19.66
C VAL A 327 -10.96 18.54 -20.58
N ASN A 328 -12.20 18.70 -20.12
CA ASN A 328 -13.26 19.33 -20.91
C ASN A 328 -12.97 20.82 -21.19
N LEU A 329 -12.49 21.58 -20.20
CA LEU A 329 -12.11 22.99 -20.39
C LEU A 329 -10.90 23.14 -21.31
N ALA A 330 -9.93 22.23 -21.22
CA ALA A 330 -8.78 22.21 -22.12
C ALA A 330 -9.19 21.86 -23.56
N ALA A 331 -10.09 20.90 -23.74
CA ALA A 331 -10.64 20.55 -25.05
C ALA A 331 -11.48 21.68 -25.68
N ALA A 332 -12.19 22.45 -24.85
CA ALA A 332 -12.95 23.63 -25.29
C ALA A 332 -12.05 24.84 -25.62
N GLY A 333 -10.77 24.81 -25.22
CA GLY A 333 -9.83 25.92 -25.40
C GLY A 333 -9.94 27.03 -24.35
N ASP A 334 -10.73 26.82 -23.28
CA ASP A 334 -10.83 27.76 -22.15
C ASP A 334 -9.56 27.75 -21.28
N ILE A 335 -8.82 26.64 -21.33
CA ILE A 335 -7.50 26.45 -20.72
C ILE A 335 -6.57 25.91 -21.80
N ASP A 336 -5.34 26.41 -21.88
CA ASP A 336 -4.33 25.88 -22.79
C ASP A 336 -3.07 25.47 -22.02
N PRO A 337 -2.92 24.18 -21.70
CA PRO A 337 -1.71 23.66 -21.08
C PRO A 337 -0.45 23.91 -21.92
N ALA A 338 -0.56 24.15 -23.24
CA ALA A 338 0.59 24.46 -24.10
C ALA A 338 1.20 25.85 -23.85
N LYS A 339 0.49 26.75 -23.13
CA LYS A 339 1.03 28.04 -22.69
C LYS A 339 1.93 27.93 -21.45
N LEU A 340 2.04 26.73 -20.87
CA LEU A 340 2.98 26.48 -19.79
C LEU A 340 4.38 26.26 -20.38
N ASP A 341 5.40 26.83 -19.73
CA ASP A 341 6.79 26.54 -20.08
C ASP A 341 7.12 25.07 -19.74
N ALA A 342 6.99 24.21 -20.75
CA ALA A 342 7.16 22.77 -20.63
C ALA A 342 8.14 22.26 -21.69
N GLU A 343 9.14 21.49 -21.25
CA GLU A 343 10.05 20.80 -22.17
C GLU A 343 9.57 19.38 -22.43
N VAL A 344 9.51 18.99 -23.70
CA VAL A 344 9.23 17.61 -24.10
C VAL A 344 10.54 16.84 -24.22
N VAL A 345 10.68 15.77 -23.45
CA VAL A 345 11.87 14.91 -23.42
C VAL A 345 11.46 13.47 -23.76
N ALA A 346 12.29 12.74 -24.49
CA ALA A 346 12.06 11.32 -24.71
C ALA A 346 12.18 10.56 -23.38
N PHE A 347 11.30 9.59 -23.12
CA PHE A 347 11.30 8.86 -21.85
C PHE A 347 12.61 8.11 -21.58
N GLU A 348 13.32 7.69 -22.64
CA GLU A 348 14.63 7.05 -22.51
C GLU A 348 15.70 7.97 -21.92
N ASP A 349 15.52 9.29 -22.00
CA ASP A 349 16.45 10.31 -21.49
C ASP A 349 15.99 10.87 -20.13
N ALA A 350 15.07 10.18 -19.45
CA ALA A 350 14.46 10.69 -18.22
C ALA A 350 15.46 10.83 -17.06
N GLU A 351 16.43 9.92 -16.92
CA GLU A 351 17.47 10.01 -15.88
C GLU A 351 18.22 11.35 -15.95
N GLY A 352 18.69 11.73 -17.13
CA GLY A 352 19.38 13.00 -17.35
C GLY A 352 18.51 14.22 -17.04
N SER A 353 17.20 14.13 -17.29
CA SER A 353 16.25 15.19 -16.95
C SER A 353 16.12 15.38 -15.43
N TYR A 354 16.06 14.28 -14.69
CA TYR A 354 16.03 14.33 -13.23
C TYR A 354 17.36 14.76 -12.61
N GLU A 355 18.50 14.38 -13.19
CA GLU A 355 19.80 14.87 -12.76
C GLU A 355 19.92 16.38 -12.89
N ALA A 356 19.52 16.93 -14.04
CA ALA A 356 19.51 18.37 -14.29
C ALA A 356 18.52 19.11 -13.35
N LEU A 357 17.35 18.51 -13.08
CA LEU A 357 16.39 19.03 -12.10
C LEU A 357 17.01 19.09 -10.69
N ALA A 358 17.70 18.03 -10.29
CA ALA A 358 18.33 17.95 -8.97
C ALA A 358 19.49 18.95 -8.79
N LYS A 359 20.22 19.26 -9.88
CA LYS A 359 21.27 20.30 -9.89
C LYS A 359 20.71 21.73 -9.96
N GLY A 360 19.40 21.88 -10.18
CA GLY A 360 18.77 23.19 -10.38
C GLY A 360 19.11 23.84 -11.72
N GLU A 361 19.59 23.06 -12.69
CA GLU A 361 20.00 23.53 -14.02
C GLU A 361 18.78 23.75 -14.94
N ARG A 362 17.64 23.12 -14.62
CA ARG A 362 16.38 23.29 -15.35
C ARG A 362 15.50 24.37 -14.73
N LYS A 363 15.01 25.27 -15.57
CA LYS A 363 14.16 26.41 -15.18
C LYS A 363 12.70 26.27 -15.61
N ASN A 364 12.39 25.36 -16.53
CA ASN A 364 11.04 25.16 -17.06
C ASN A 364 10.04 24.79 -15.96
N LEU A 365 8.78 25.19 -16.14
CA LEU A 365 7.70 24.92 -15.20
C LEU A 365 7.29 23.44 -15.19
N ALA A 366 7.46 22.73 -16.31
CA ALA A 366 7.15 21.31 -16.42
C ALA A 366 8.13 20.56 -17.33
N ILE A 367 8.19 19.24 -17.17
CA ILE A 367 8.82 18.33 -18.13
C ILE A 367 7.76 17.32 -18.56
N ILE A 368 7.65 17.08 -19.85
CA ILE A 368 6.75 16.09 -20.44
C ILE A 368 7.61 14.96 -20.98
N PHE A 369 7.53 13.78 -20.38
CA PHE A 369 8.11 12.59 -20.98
C PHE A 369 7.21 12.08 -22.09
N LYS A 370 7.79 11.89 -23.27
CA LYS A 370 7.16 11.27 -24.43
C LYS A 370 7.65 9.84 -24.59
N TYR A 371 6.72 8.90 -24.66
CA TYR A 371 7.01 7.48 -24.79
C TYR A 371 7.00 7.09 -26.28
N LYS A 372 7.84 6.13 -26.68
CA LYS A 372 7.97 5.67 -28.07
C LYS A 372 7.63 4.19 -28.19
N GLY A 373 7.01 3.81 -29.30
CA GLY A 373 6.74 2.43 -29.66
C GLY A 373 5.52 1.83 -28.95
N ALA A 374 5.16 0.60 -29.33
CA ALA A 374 4.24 -0.22 -28.56
C ALA A 374 5.00 -0.74 -27.34
N PRO A 375 4.46 -0.62 -26.12
CA PRO A 375 5.14 -1.09 -24.93
C PRO A 375 5.30 -2.60 -24.95
N ASP A 376 6.38 -3.08 -24.34
CA ASP A 376 6.56 -4.52 -24.13
C ASP A 376 5.61 -5.02 -23.03
N GLU A 377 4.63 -5.82 -23.46
CA GLU A 377 3.59 -6.42 -22.62
C GLU A 377 4.04 -7.73 -21.94
N ALA A 378 5.30 -8.15 -22.10
CA ALA A 378 5.80 -9.35 -21.44
C ALA A 378 5.66 -9.28 -19.91
N ARG A 379 5.00 -10.29 -19.34
CA ARG A 379 4.72 -10.40 -17.89
C ARG A 379 5.79 -11.15 -17.13
N THR A 380 6.78 -11.71 -17.83
CA THR A 380 8.00 -12.27 -17.25
C THR A 380 9.22 -11.62 -17.86
N LEU A 381 10.20 -11.35 -16.99
CA LEU A 381 11.51 -10.85 -17.32
C LEU A 381 12.58 -11.81 -16.79
N GLU A 382 13.36 -12.37 -17.70
CA GLU A 382 14.52 -13.20 -17.39
C GLU A 382 15.68 -12.31 -16.91
N LEU A 383 16.24 -12.63 -15.74
CA LEU A 383 17.35 -11.89 -15.12
C LEU A 383 18.67 -12.64 -15.27
N ALA A 384 18.61 -13.95 -15.15
CA ALA A 384 19.73 -14.86 -15.30
C ALA A 384 19.23 -16.23 -15.75
N LYS A 385 20.10 -17.03 -16.38
CA LYS A 385 19.76 -18.43 -16.66
C LYS A 385 19.60 -19.17 -15.33
N PRO A 386 18.51 -19.95 -15.14
CA PRO A 386 18.39 -20.82 -13.98
C PRO A 386 19.60 -21.74 -13.88
N SER A 387 20.07 -22.00 -12.66
CA SER A 387 21.09 -23.01 -12.43
C SER A 387 20.60 -24.38 -12.94
N ALA A 388 21.52 -25.17 -13.50
CA ALA A 388 21.21 -26.53 -13.93
C ALA A 388 20.63 -27.34 -12.77
N ARG A 389 19.58 -28.12 -13.04
CA ARG A 389 18.94 -28.97 -12.03
C ARG A 389 19.89 -30.10 -11.65
N CYS A 390 20.26 -30.20 -10.37
CA CYS A 390 20.92 -31.37 -9.81
C CYS A 390 19.91 -32.28 -9.11
N ASP A 391 20.26 -33.55 -8.94
CA ASP A 391 19.41 -34.51 -8.23
C ASP A 391 19.16 -34.07 -6.78
N GLY A 392 17.88 -33.95 -6.43
CA GLY A 392 17.43 -33.51 -5.12
C GLY A 392 17.46 -31.98 -4.90
N ASP A 393 17.61 -31.17 -5.95
CA ASP A 393 17.31 -29.74 -5.88
C ASP A 393 15.80 -29.47 -5.97
N VAL A 394 15.31 -28.51 -5.18
CA VAL A 394 13.93 -28.01 -5.24
C VAL A 394 13.92 -26.64 -5.91
N GLY A 395 13.23 -26.53 -7.04
CA GLY A 395 12.93 -25.27 -7.71
C GLY A 395 11.83 -24.51 -6.99
N ILE A 396 12.13 -23.31 -6.51
CA ILE A 396 11.22 -22.49 -5.72
C ILE A 396 10.79 -21.27 -6.52
N ALA A 397 9.47 -21.05 -6.56
CA ALA A 397 8.88 -19.78 -6.97
C ALA A 397 8.15 -19.11 -5.81
N PHE A 398 8.01 -17.79 -5.91
CA PHE A 398 7.41 -16.97 -4.87
C PHE A 398 6.32 -16.07 -5.47
N VAL A 399 5.06 -16.27 -5.07
CA VAL A 399 3.91 -15.46 -5.47
C VAL A 399 3.53 -14.55 -4.29
N GLY A 400 3.74 -13.25 -4.45
CA GLY A 400 3.53 -12.24 -3.41
C GLY A 400 4.75 -12.03 -2.52
N ALA A 401 5.63 -11.09 -2.88
CA ALA A 401 6.80 -10.73 -2.06
C ALA A 401 6.56 -9.48 -1.20
N GLY A 402 5.54 -9.55 -0.34
CA GLY A 402 5.20 -8.48 0.60
C GLY A 402 6.25 -8.26 1.71
N ASN A 403 5.97 -7.33 2.62
CA ASN A 403 6.88 -7.01 3.73
C ASN A 403 7.20 -8.22 4.61
N TYR A 404 6.21 -9.06 4.90
CA TYR A 404 6.39 -10.26 5.71
C TYR A 404 7.30 -11.28 5.01
N ALA A 405 7.03 -11.59 3.74
CA ALA A 405 7.85 -12.49 2.92
C ALA A 405 9.32 -12.04 2.87
N LYS A 406 9.57 -10.76 2.59
CA LYS A 406 10.93 -10.18 2.52
C LYS A 406 11.65 -10.15 3.89
N ALA A 407 10.90 -10.07 4.98
CA ALA A 407 11.46 -10.04 6.33
C ALA A 407 11.76 -11.43 6.91
N GLN A 408 10.95 -12.44 6.57
CA GLN A 408 10.98 -13.77 7.22
C GLN A 408 11.23 -14.91 6.24
N LEU A 409 10.39 -15.07 5.21
CA LEU A 409 10.35 -16.27 4.37
C LEU A 409 11.51 -16.32 3.37
N ILE A 410 11.68 -15.27 2.57
CA ILE A 410 12.71 -15.22 1.53
C ILE A 410 14.13 -15.32 2.14
N PRO A 411 14.46 -14.63 3.26
CA PRO A 411 15.73 -14.85 3.94
C PRO A 411 15.93 -16.28 4.45
N ALA A 412 14.87 -16.97 4.90
CA ALA A 412 14.96 -18.36 5.32
C ALA A 412 15.25 -19.29 4.13
N ILE A 413 14.58 -19.08 2.99
CA ILE A 413 14.85 -19.78 1.72
C ILE A 413 16.29 -19.57 1.29
N ALA A 414 16.80 -18.34 1.37
CA ALA A 414 18.18 -18.04 1.01
C ALA A 414 19.23 -18.76 1.89
N SER A 415 18.83 -19.22 3.08
CA SER A 415 19.68 -20.04 3.97
C SER A 415 19.54 -21.55 3.76
N ALA A 416 18.60 -21.99 2.92
CA ALA A 416 18.40 -23.40 2.60
C ALA A 416 19.45 -23.90 1.60
N SER A 417 19.80 -25.18 1.70
CA SER A 417 20.67 -25.87 0.73
C SER A 417 19.84 -26.61 -0.32
N LYS A 418 20.40 -26.87 -1.51
CA LYS A 418 19.72 -27.59 -2.60
C LYS A 418 18.41 -26.94 -3.06
N VAL A 419 18.42 -25.61 -3.14
CA VAL A 419 17.30 -24.81 -3.62
C VAL A 419 17.74 -24.05 -4.87
N ARG A 420 16.89 -24.08 -5.90
CA ARG A 420 17.00 -23.20 -7.06
C ARG A 420 15.95 -22.11 -6.96
N LYS A 421 16.36 -20.84 -6.96
CA LYS A 421 15.47 -19.69 -6.90
C LYS A 421 15.01 -19.33 -8.31
N VAL A 422 13.83 -19.80 -8.69
CA VAL A 422 13.39 -19.81 -10.09
C VAL A 422 12.74 -18.48 -10.48
N GLN A 423 11.66 -18.10 -9.79
CA GLN A 423 10.87 -16.95 -10.18
C GLN A 423 10.22 -16.25 -8.98
N VAL A 424 10.16 -14.91 -8.99
CA VAL A 424 9.30 -14.14 -8.08
C VAL A 424 8.23 -13.40 -8.88
N VAL A 425 6.98 -13.59 -8.48
CA VAL A 425 5.82 -12.87 -9.00
C VAL A 425 5.25 -11.94 -7.94
N THR A 426 5.00 -10.69 -8.31
CA THR A 426 4.32 -9.72 -7.43
C THR A 426 3.33 -8.88 -8.21
N ALA A 427 2.42 -8.19 -7.52
CA ALA A 427 1.44 -7.32 -8.17
C ALA A 427 2.04 -6.18 -9.02
N THR A 428 3.30 -5.77 -8.77
CA THR A 428 3.97 -4.72 -9.55
C THR A 428 5.32 -5.18 -10.09
N GLY A 429 5.61 -4.83 -11.34
CA GLY A 429 6.89 -5.19 -11.99
C GLY A 429 8.11 -4.70 -11.22
N ALA A 430 8.06 -3.46 -10.70
CA ALA A 430 9.14 -2.87 -9.90
C ALA A 430 9.47 -3.68 -8.63
N SER A 431 8.44 -4.15 -7.90
CA SER A 431 8.64 -4.98 -6.71
C SER A 431 9.18 -6.35 -7.07
N ALA A 432 8.71 -6.96 -8.17
CA ALA A 432 9.19 -8.23 -8.67
C ALA A 432 10.67 -8.16 -9.06
N ARG A 433 11.05 -7.15 -9.87
CA ARG A 433 12.43 -6.91 -10.31
C ARG A 433 13.39 -6.77 -9.14
N ARG A 434 13.14 -5.80 -8.25
CA ARG A 434 14.04 -5.51 -7.12
C ARG A 434 14.17 -6.68 -6.15
N THR A 435 13.08 -7.39 -5.89
CA THR A 435 13.13 -8.56 -5.00
C THR A 435 13.97 -9.67 -5.63
N SER A 436 13.81 -9.89 -6.93
CA SER A 436 14.51 -10.96 -7.64
C SER A 436 16.01 -10.70 -7.74
N GLU A 437 16.42 -9.47 -8.06
CA GLU A 437 17.83 -9.06 -8.05
C GLU A 437 18.46 -9.21 -6.66
N LYS A 438 17.77 -8.74 -5.62
CA LYS A 438 18.31 -8.76 -4.24
C LYS A 438 18.53 -10.18 -3.72
N TYR A 439 17.69 -11.12 -4.12
CA TYR A 439 17.70 -12.48 -3.61
C TYR A 439 18.13 -13.52 -4.64
N ASP A 440 18.67 -13.09 -5.78
CA ASP A 440 19.22 -13.94 -6.86
C ASP A 440 18.20 -14.95 -7.44
N TYR A 441 16.99 -14.49 -7.77
CA TYR A 441 16.03 -15.27 -8.54
C TYR A 441 16.31 -15.15 -10.04
N ALA A 442 16.16 -16.26 -10.78
CA ALA A 442 16.49 -16.32 -12.21
C ALA A 442 15.56 -15.46 -13.08
N SER A 443 14.28 -15.35 -12.72
CA SER A 443 13.29 -14.53 -13.43
C SER A 443 12.36 -13.82 -12.46
N CYS A 444 11.61 -12.84 -12.97
CA CYS A 444 10.59 -12.12 -12.22
C CYS A 444 9.36 -11.84 -13.09
N GLY A 445 8.19 -11.69 -12.46
CA GLY A 445 6.96 -11.46 -13.21
C GLY A 445 5.82 -10.85 -12.42
N THR A 446 4.67 -10.75 -13.08
CA THR A 446 3.43 -10.15 -12.56
C THR A 446 2.21 -11.06 -12.69
N ASP A 447 2.36 -12.22 -13.33
CA ASP A 447 1.29 -13.20 -13.52
C ASP A 447 1.61 -14.52 -12.80
N PRO A 448 0.83 -14.91 -11.78
CA PRO A 448 1.02 -16.18 -11.07
C PRO A 448 0.87 -17.42 -11.98
N GLN A 449 0.09 -17.35 -13.05
CA GLN A 449 -0.16 -18.51 -13.92
C GLN A 449 1.11 -18.96 -14.65
N GLU A 450 2.02 -18.02 -14.95
CA GLU A 450 3.32 -18.33 -15.57
C GLU A 450 4.22 -19.16 -14.63
N VAL A 451 4.09 -19.00 -13.31
CA VAL A 451 4.78 -19.83 -12.32
C VAL A 451 4.21 -21.25 -12.31
N PHE A 452 2.89 -21.39 -12.41
CA PHE A 452 2.23 -22.69 -12.34
C PHE A 452 2.53 -23.54 -13.58
N GLY A 453 2.70 -22.92 -14.75
CA GLY A 453 3.12 -23.59 -15.98
C GLY A 453 4.63 -23.88 -16.08
N ASN A 454 5.45 -23.43 -15.13
CA ASN A 454 6.90 -23.52 -15.24
C ASN A 454 7.46 -24.86 -14.71
N ASP A 455 7.97 -25.71 -15.59
CA ASP A 455 8.55 -27.02 -15.25
C ASP A 455 9.80 -26.94 -14.35
N ALA A 456 10.45 -25.77 -14.29
CA ALA A 456 11.57 -25.57 -13.38
C ALA A 456 11.13 -25.36 -11.92
N VAL A 457 9.83 -25.13 -11.66
CA VAL A 457 9.25 -24.89 -10.34
C VAL A 457 8.64 -26.18 -9.78
N ASP A 458 9.09 -26.55 -8.58
CA ASP A 458 8.62 -27.71 -7.82
C ASP A 458 7.74 -27.26 -6.62
N LEU A 459 8.13 -26.18 -5.93
CA LEU A 459 7.45 -25.63 -4.74
C LEU A 459 7.14 -24.13 -4.92
N VAL A 460 5.88 -23.74 -4.70
CA VAL A 460 5.41 -22.36 -4.77
C VAL A 460 5.10 -21.84 -3.37
N PHE A 461 5.72 -20.71 -3.00
CA PHE A 461 5.36 -19.94 -1.81
C PHE A 461 4.32 -18.88 -2.19
N ILE A 462 3.14 -18.94 -1.60
CA ILE A 462 2.04 -17.99 -1.79
C ILE A 462 1.93 -17.13 -0.52
N ALA A 463 2.29 -15.85 -0.62
CA ALA A 463 2.22 -14.87 0.46
C ALA A 463 1.61 -13.55 -0.01
N THR A 464 0.44 -13.66 -0.64
CA THR A 464 -0.38 -12.57 -1.15
C THR A 464 -1.33 -12.03 -0.07
N GLN A 465 -2.34 -11.25 -0.45
CA GLN A 465 -3.44 -10.88 0.44
C GLN A 465 -4.41 -12.06 0.59
N HIS A 466 -5.14 -12.10 1.71
CA HIS A 466 -5.83 -13.31 2.16
C HIS A 466 -6.96 -13.79 1.22
N ASP A 467 -7.61 -12.87 0.51
CA ASP A 467 -8.65 -13.13 -0.49
C ASP A 467 -8.18 -14.00 -1.67
N SER A 468 -6.91 -13.87 -2.05
CA SER A 468 -6.33 -14.61 -3.17
C SER A 468 -5.71 -15.96 -2.78
N HIS A 469 -5.62 -16.28 -1.49
CA HIS A 469 -4.88 -17.45 -1.00
C HIS A 469 -5.43 -18.78 -1.54
N ALA A 470 -6.71 -19.05 -1.30
CA ALA A 470 -7.32 -20.32 -1.62
C ALA A 470 -7.31 -20.62 -3.13
N SER A 471 -7.65 -19.63 -3.95
CA SER A 471 -7.68 -19.77 -5.40
C SER A 471 -6.28 -20.02 -5.98
N LEU A 472 -5.27 -19.23 -5.59
CA LEU A 472 -3.90 -19.41 -6.06
C LEU A 472 -3.31 -20.76 -5.63
N ALA A 473 -3.55 -21.19 -4.38
CA ALA A 473 -3.05 -22.47 -3.89
C ALA A 473 -3.72 -23.65 -4.62
N ARG A 474 -5.02 -23.57 -4.86
CA ARG A 474 -5.78 -24.56 -5.62
C ARG A 474 -5.25 -24.70 -7.04
N ASP A 475 -5.02 -23.57 -7.71
CA ASP A 475 -4.54 -23.56 -9.10
C ASP A 475 -3.10 -24.10 -9.20
N ALA A 476 -2.23 -23.75 -8.25
CA ALA A 476 -0.88 -24.30 -8.14
C ALA A 476 -0.88 -25.84 -7.94
N MET A 477 -1.72 -26.36 -7.05
CA MET A 477 -1.82 -27.81 -6.82
C MET A 477 -2.39 -28.55 -8.03
N LYS A 478 -3.39 -27.98 -8.72
CA LYS A 478 -3.92 -28.55 -9.97
C LYS A 478 -2.87 -28.59 -11.08
N ALA A 479 -1.92 -27.66 -11.06
CA ALA A 479 -0.75 -27.67 -11.94
C ALA A 479 0.38 -28.61 -11.46
N GLY A 480 0.15 -29.41 -10.42
CA GLY A 480 1.11 -30.40 -9.90
C GLY A 480 2.23 -29.79 -9.05
N LYS A 481 2.08 -28.56 -8.56
CA LYS A 481 3.09 -27.89 -7.72
C LYS A 481 2.86 -28.19 -6.25
N ALA A 482 3.95 -28.36 -5.49
CA ALA A 482 3.89 -28.29 -4.03
C ALA A 482 3.61 -26.85 -3.61
N VAL A 483 2.87 -26.65 -2.52
CA VAL A 483 2.43 -25.33 -2.05
C VAL A 483 2.84 -25.09 -0.61
N TRP A 484 3.50 -23.95 -0.39
CA TRP A 484 3.49 -23.24 0.88
C TRP A 484 2.48 -22.10 0.79
N LEU A 485 1.45 -22.11 1.62
CA LEU A 485 0.45 -21.05 1.69
C LEU A 485 0.62 -20.26 2.99
N GLU A 486 0.84 -18.95 2.94
CA GLU A 486 0.75 -18.15 4.15
C GLU A 486 -0.67 -18.17 4.73
N LYS A 487 -0.80 -17.98 6.04
CA LYS A 487 -2.11 -17.98 6.69
C LYS A 487 -2.88 -16.68 6.41
N PRO A 488 -4.22 -16.71 6.41
CA PRO A 488 -5.12 -17.87 6.60
C PRO A 488 -5.28 -18.69 5.32
N ILE A 489 -5.89 -19.87 5.45
CA ILE A 489 -6.16 -20.75 4.30
C ILE A 489 -7.16 -20.11 3.31
N GLY A 490 -8.20 -19.47 3.86
CA GLY A 490 -9.22 -18.74 3.11
C GLY A 490 -10.02 -17.83 4.05
N LEU A 491 -10.83 -16.94 3.47
CA LEU A 491 -11.66 -15.99 4.22
C LEU A 491 -13.04 -16.55 4.62
N ASP A 492 -13.47 -17.63 3.98
CA ASP A 492 -14.75 -18.29 4.21
C ASP A 492 -14.66 -19.81 4.09
N GLN A 493 -15.72 -20.50 4.50
CA GLN A 493 -15.79 -21.95 4.50
C GLN A 493 -15.75 -22.56 3.08
N GLU A 494 -16.32 -21.88 2.09
CA GLU A 494 -16.39 -22.39 0.72
C GLU A 494 -15.00 -22.44 0.10
N SER A 495 -14.25 -21.35 0.22
CA SER A 495 -12.85 -21.24 -0.21
C SER A 495 -11.97 -22.31 0.44
N VAL A 496 -12.15 -22.58 1.74
CA VAL A 496 -11.40 -23.64 2.45
C VAL A 496 -11.79 -25.03 1.94
N ARG A 497 -13.10 -25.31 1.74
CA ARG A 497 -13.58 -26.58 1.16
C ARG A 497 -12.98 -26.85 -0.20
N GLU A 498 -13.02 -25.87 -1.09
CA GLU A 498 -12.48 -26.01 -2.44
C GLU A 498 -10.98 -26.32 -2.44
N LEU A 499 -10.20 -25.64 -1.59
CA LEU A 499 -8.77 -25.87 -1.50
C LEU A 499 -8.45 -27.26 -0.92
N VAL A 500 -9.13 -27.67 0.15
CA VAL A 500 -8.93 -28.98 0.79
C VAL A 500 -9.34 -30.11 -0.17
N ALA A 501 -10.45 -29.95 -0.90
CA ALA A 501 -10.86 -30.89 -1.94
C ALA A 501 -9.79 -31.02 -3.02
N ALA A 502 -9.26 -29.89 -3.52
CA ALA A 502 -8.18 -29.91 -4.50
C ALA A 502 -6.92 -30.61 -3.98
N ALA A 503 -6.50 -30.33 -2.74
CA ALA A 503 -5.35 -31.00 -2.13
C ALA A 503 -5.54 -32.52 -2.04
N ARG A 504 -6.75 -32.98 -1.72
CA ARG A 504 -7.12 -34.40 -1.67
C ARG A 504 -7.11 -35.03 -3.07
N ASP A 505 -7.76 -34.39 -4.03
CA ASP A 505 -7.93 -34.91 -5.39
C ASP A 505 -6.60 -35.01 -6.14
N THR A 506 -5.70 -34.03 -5.96
CA THR A 506 -4.37 -34.04 -6.58
C THR A 506 -3.35 -34.84 -5.77
N GLN A 507 -3.70 -35.30 -4.57
CA GLN A 507 -2.74 -35.79 -3.57
C GLN A 507 -1.56 -34.81 -3.39
N GLY A 508 -1.85 -33.51 -3.49
CA GLY A 508 -0.87 -32.45 -3.56
C GLY A 508 -0.22 -32.15 -2.22
N PHE A 509 1.03 -31.71 -2.24
CA PHE A 509 1.71 -31.24 -1.04
C PHE A 509 1.20 -29.84 -0.69
N LEU A 510 0.39 -29.72 0.37
CA LEU A 510 -0.09 -28.44 0.91
C LEU A 510 0.46 -28.20 2.31
N SER A 511 1.27 -27.17 2.47
CA SER A 511 1.73 -26.68 3.77
C SER A 511 1.19 -25.26 4.00
N VAL A 512 0.94 -24.92 5.26
CA VAL A 512 0.44 -23.60 5.66
C VAL A 512 1.45 -22.93 6.60
N GLY A 513 1.58 -21.61 6.51
CA GLY A 513 2.50 -20.77 7.28
C GLY A 513 2.26 -20.73 8.80
N TYR A 514 1.70 -21.77 9.42
CA TYR A 514 1.55 -21.90 10.86
C TYR A 514 2.89 -22.22 11.54
N ASN A 515 3.77 -21.22 11.58
CA ASN A 515 5.15 -21.38 11.98
C ASN A 515 5.35 -21.75 13.47
N ARG A 516 4.34 -21.56 14.33
CA ARG A 516 4.46 -21.60 15.80
C ARG A 516 4.86 -22.98 16.30
N ARG A 517 4.34 -24.04 15.67
CA ARG A 517 4.66 -25.44 15.99
C ARG A 517 6.13 -25.81 15.76
N PHE A 518 6.82 -25.09 14.87
CA PHE A 518 8.25 -25.31 14.57
C PHE A 518 9.18 -24.48 15.47
N SER A 519 8.63 -23.75 16.44
CA SER A 519 9.48 -23.05 17.40
C SER A 519 10.14 -24.05 18.34
N PRO A 520 11.44 -23.90 18.66
CA PRO A 520 12.07 -24.71 19.69
C PRO A 520 11.37 -24.57 21.06
N HIS A 521 10.64 -23.47 21.29
CA HIS A 521 9.82 -23.29 22.48
C HIS A 521 8.55 -24.14 22.47
N ALA A 522 7.90 -24.29 21.31
CA ALA A 522 6.72 -25.12 21.16
C ALA A 522 7.10 -26.60 21.21
N GLU A 523 8.18 -26.98 20.52
CA GLU A 523 8.76 -28.34 20.57
C GLU A 523 9.10 -28.71 22.01
N LYS A 524 9.76 -27.82 22.77
CA LYS A 524 10.08 -28.08 24.18
C LYS A 524 8.84 -28.34 25.04
N VAL A 525 7.75 -27.62 24.79
CA VAL A 525 6.48 -27.84 25.50
C VAL A 525 5.87 -29.16 25.06
N ARG A 526 5.84 -29.46 23.76
CA ARG A 526 5.35 -30.74 23.22
C ARG A 526 6.08 -31.93 23.82
N GLU A 527 7.42 -31.91 23.84
CA GLU A 527 8.27 -32.92 24.48
C GLU A 527 7.94 -33.14 25.96
N THR A 528 7.62 -32.07 26.70
CA THR A 528 7.32 -32.15 28.14
C THR A 528 6.07 -32.98 28.43
N PHE A 529 5.11 -32.94 27.50
CA PHE A 529 3.80 -33.60 27.58
C PHE A 529 3.65 -34.74 26.56
N ASP A 530 4.75 -35.21 25.98
CA ASP A 530 4.73 -36.35 25.08
C ASP A 530 4.31 -37.62 25.82
N GLY A 531 3.47 -38.44 25.19
CA GLY A 531 2.91 -39.64 25.80
C GLY A 531 1.96 -39.43 26.98
N ARG A 532 1.44 -38.20 27.20
CA ARG A 532 0.45 -37.93 28.25
C ARG A 532 -0.81 -38.80 28.10
N SER A 533 -1.46 -39.10 29.22
CA SER A 533 -2.71 -39.86 29.32
C SER A 533 -3.91 -39.03 29.78
N GLU A 534 -3.67 -37.90 30.46
CA GLU A 534 -4.73 -37.02 30.98
C GLU A 534 -4.97 -35.80 30.07
N PRO A 535 -6.17 -35.21 30.11
CA PRO A 535 -6.47 -33.96 29.41
C PRO A 535 -5.48 -32.82 29.74
N MET A 536 -5.30 -31.93 28.78
CA MET A 536 -4.44 -30.75 28.88
C MET A 536 -5.27 -29.47 29.04
N SER A 537 -4.80 -28.56 29.89
CA SER A 537 -5.31 -27.19 29.95
C SER A 537 -4.28 -26.23 29.34
N ILE A 538 -4.70 -25.42 28.38
CA ILE A 538 -3.89 -24.36 27.77
C ILE A 538 -4.54 -23.01 28.06
N ARG A 539 -3.77 -22.05 28.58
CA ARG A 539 -4.16 -20.64 28.61
C ARG A 539 -3.23 -19.85 27.72
N TYR A 540 -3.77 -19.20 26.69
CA TYR A 540 -3.01 -18.40 25.74
C TYR A 540 -3.52 -16.95 25.75
N THR A 541 -2.67 -16.04 26.20
CA THR A 541 -2.92 -14.59 26.16
C THR A 541 -2.17 -13.94 25.00
N ILE A 542 -2.89 -13.17 24.18
CA ILE A 542 -2.40 -12.47 23.00
C ILE A 542 -2.67 -10.96 23.17
N ALA A 543 -1.62 -10.19 23.42
CA ALA A 543 -1.66 -8.73 23.50
C ALA A 543 -1.06 -8.08 22.25
N ALA A 544 -1.80 -8.19 21.15
CA ALA A 544 -1.32 -7.75 19.85
C ALA A 544 -1.65 -6.28 19.51
N GLY A 545 -2.27 -5.54 20.44
CA GLY A 545 -2.65 -4.13 20.29
C GLY A 545 -3.75 -3.89 19.26
N ALA A 546 -4.24 -2.64 19.21
CA ALA A 546 -5.28 -2.23 18.28
C ALA A 546 -4.85 -2.37 16.81
N THR A 547 -5.78 -2.78 15.95
CA THR A 547 -5.56 -2.84 14.51
C THR A 547 -5.60 -1.44 13.90
N PRO A 548 -4.63 -1.06 13.05
CA PRO A 548 -4.69 0.22 12.35
C PRO A 548 -5.94 0.28 11.46
N ALA A 549 -6.75 1.32 11.66
CA ALA A 549 -7.94 1.57 10.85
C ALA A 549 -7.57 1.89 9.39
N GLY A 550 -8.47 1.56 8.47
CA GLY A 550 -8.32 1.88 7.04
C GLY A 550 -7.28 1.02 6.32
N THR A 551 -6.93 -0.16 6.86
CA THR A 551 -6.01 -1.10 6.21
C THR A 551 -6.76 -2.26 5.57
N TRP A 552 -6.15 -2.89 4.56
CA TRP A 552 -6.72 -4.09 3.92
C TRP A 552 -6.97 -5.23 4.92
N VAL A 553 -6.22 -5.29 6.02
CA VAL A 553 -6.36 -6.34 7.06
C VAL A 553 -7.75 -6.27 7.72
N THR A 554 -8.28 -5.06 7.91
CA THR A 554 -9.61 -4.83 8.50
C THR A 554 -10.74 -4.91 7.48
N ASP A 555 -10.42 -5.05 6.20
CA ASP A 555 -11.42 -5.20 5.15
C ASP A 555 -11.99 -6.63 5.19
N PRO A 556 -13.30 -6.83 5.39
CA PRO A 556 -13.88 -8.17 5.43
C PRO A 556 -13.66 -8.95 4.13
N LYS A 557 -13.57 -8.27 2.97
CA LYS A 557 -13.42 -8.92 1.66
C LYS A 557 -11.98 -9.29 1.34
N THR A 558 -11.01 -8.54 1.86
CA THR A 558 -9.57 -8.72 1.52
C THR A 558 -8.77 -9.33 2.66
N GLY A 559 -9.03 -8.93 3.90
CA GLY A 559 -8.23 -9.28 5.07
C GLY A 559 -8.95 -10.17 6.10
N GLY A 560 -10.28 -10.06 6.22
CA GLY A 560 -11.08 -10.87 7.15
C GLY A 560 -10.89 -10.55 8.64
N GLY A 561 -10.17 -9.47 8.98
CA GLY A 561 -9.90 -9.10 10.38
C GLY A 561 -8.88 -10.02 11.07
N ARG A 562 -8.66 -9.79 12.37
CA ARG A 562 -7.61 -10.53 13.11
C ARG A 562 -8.01 -11.92 13.56
N ILE A 563 -9.29 -12.20 13.69
CA ILE A 563 -9.77 -13.54 14.05
C ILE A 563 -9.40 -14.51 12.92
N ILE A 564 -9.84 -14.23 11.69
CA ILE A 564 -9.49 -15.04 10.52
C ILE A 564 -7.98 -14.94 10.24
N GLY A 565 -7.45 -13.71 10.18
CA GLY A 565 -6.10 -13.45 9.71
C GLY A 565 -4.95 -13.75 10.69
N GLU A 566 -5.17 -13.81 12.00
CA GLU A 566 -4.09 -14.03 12.99
C GLU A 566 -4.42 -15.11 14.02
N CYS A 567 -5.67 -15.21 14.50
CA CYS A 567 -6.04 -16.16 15.55
C CYS A 567 -5.80 -17.64 15.14
N CYS A 568 -5.93 -17.93 13.85
CA CYS A 568 -5.61 -19.23 13.26
C CYS A 568 -4.22 -19.75 13.64
N HIS A 569 -3.21 -18.89 13.85
CA HIS A 569 -1.89 -19.33 14.36
C HIS A 569 -1.94 -19.91 15.78
N PHE A 570 -2.77 -19.34 16.64
CA PHE A 570 -2.84 -19.75 18.04
C PHE A 570 -3.66 -21.03 18.19
N ILE A 571 -4.73 -21.14 17.40
CA ILE A 571 -5.50 -22.38 17.25
C ILE A 571 -4.59 -23.50 16.75
N ASP A 572 -3.77 -23.25 15.72
CA ASP A 572 -2.82 -24.24 15.20
C ASP A 572 -1.86 -24.73 16.29
N LEU A 573 -1.29 -23.80 17.06
CA LEU A 573 -0.40 -24.16 18.15
C LEU A 573 -1.10 -25.01 19.20
N CYS A 574 -2.36 -24.70 19.55
CA CYS A 574 -3.14 -25.52 20.47
C CYS A 574 -3.40 -26.92 19.90
N ILE A 575 -3.77 -27.04 18.61
CA ILE A 575 -3.93 -28.33 17.92
C ILE A 575 -2.63 -29.13 17.97
N TYR A 576 -1.50 -28.50 17.66
CA TYR A 576 -0.18 -29.14 17.71
C TYR A 576 0.20 -29.60 19.12
N LEU A 577 -0.03 -28.78 20.15
CA LEU A 577 0.34 -29.10 21.53
C LEU A 577 -0.55 -30.19 22.13
N VAL A 578 -1.85 -30.18 21.85
CA VAL A 578 -2.79 -31.24 22.27
C VAL A 578 -2.57 -32.51 21.43
N GLY A 579 -2.44 -32.40 20.12
CA GLY A 579 -2.31 -33.55 19.21
C GLY A 579 -3.62 -34.29 18.94
N THR A 580 -4.77 -33.64 19.19
CA THR A 580 -6.10 -34.11 18.77
C THR A 580 -6.89 -32.93 18.20
N LEU A 581 -8.05 -33.20 17.59
CA LEU A 581 -8.84 -32.18 16.91
C LEU A 581 -9.78 -31.45 17.89
N PRO A 582 -10.05 -30.14 17.65
CA PRO A 582 -11.12 -29.41 18.33
C PRO A 582 -12.49 -30.07 18.11
N SER A 583 -13.29 -30.15 19.17
CA SER A 583 -14.65 -30.70 19.17
C SER A 583 -15.73 -29.61 19.26
N SER A 584 -15.48 -28.52 20.00
CA SER A 584 -16.39 -27.38 20.06
C SER A 584 -15.66 -26.09 20.42
N VAL A 585 -16.31 -24.95 20.16
CA VAL A 585 -15.82 -23.63 20.57
C VAL A 585 -16.93 -22.76 21.11
N TYR A 586 -16.65 -22.04 22.19
CA TYR A 586 -17.50 -20.97 22.72
C TYR A 586 -16.68 -19.70 22.88
N ALA A 587 -17.16 -18.59 22.33
CA ALA A 587 -16.45 -17.32 22.34
C ALA A 587 -17.35 -16.14 22.68
N ARG A 588 -16.76 -15.10 23.27
CA ARG A 588 -17.42 -13.84 23.59
C ARG A 588 -16.51 -12.66 23.28
N GLY A 589 -17.04 -11.71 22.51
CA GLY A 589 -16.40 -10.41 22.29
C GLY A 589 -16.47 -9.53 23.54
N LEU A 590 -15.47 -8.68 23.73
CA LEU A 590 -15.41 -7.72 24.84
C LEU A 590 -16.21 -6.43 24.55
N SER A 591 -16.46 -6.11 23.28
CA SER A 591 -17.30 -4.99 22.83
C SER A 591 -18.68 -5.44 22.37
N ARG A 592 -19.61 -4.47 22.29
CA ARG A 592 -20.93 -4.64 21.65
C ARG A 592 -20.87 -4.65 20.13
N ASP A 593 -19.77 -4.14 19.56
CA ASP A 593 -19.54 -4.11 18.11
C ASP A 593 -18.42 -5.10 17.77
N SER A 594 -18.82 -6.34 17.48
CA SER A 594 -17.93 -7.44 17.12
C SER A 594 -17.26 -7.26 15.75
N GLU A 595 -17.70 -6.30 14.94
CA GLU A 595 -17.10 -6.01 13.63
C GLU A 595 -15.95 -5.00 13.75
N ARG A 596 -15.84 -4.28 14.88
CA ARG A 596 -14.81 -3.25 15.12
C ARG A 596 -13.80 -3.58 16.21
N ASP A 597 -14.14 -4.45 17.15
CA ASP A 597 -13.23 -4.84 18.24
C ASP A 597 -12.72 -6.27 18.05
N ASP A 598 -11.40 -6.39 17.89
CA ASP A 598 -10.69 -7.66 17.78
C ASP A 598 -10.53 -8.38 19.14
N SER A 599 -11.02 -7.80 20.24
CA SER A 599 -10.84 -8.36 21.58
C SER A 599 -11.91 -9.39 21.94
N PHE A 600 -11.48 -10.62 22.23
CA PHE A 600 -12.38 -11.72 22.59
C PHE A 600 -11.73 -12.71 23.56
N VAL A 601 -12.58 -13.53 24.20
CA VAL A 601 -12.17 -14.73 24.91
C VAL A 601 -12.86 -15.93 24.27
N ALA A 602 -12.12 -16.97 23.94
CA ALA A 602 -12.64 -18.21 23.37
C ALA A 602 -12.17 -19.42 24.19
N ASN A 603 -13.07 -20.37 24.43
CA ASN A 603 -12.77 -21.69 24.96
C ASN A 603 -12.94 -22.71 23.84
N VAL A 604 -11.86 -23.40 23.50
CA VAL A 604 -11.81 -24.47 22.50
C VAL A 604 -11.68 -25.79 23.25
N SER A 605 -12.66 -26.68 23.08
CA SER A 605 -12.63 -28.04 23.61
C SER A 605 -12.09 -29.00 22.56
N PHE A 606 -11.37 -30.03 23.00
CA PHE A 606 -10.77 -31.06 22.14
C PHE A 606 -11.42 -32.42 22.37
N THR A 607 -11.24 -33.34 21.42
CA THR A 607 -11.86 -34.69 21.49
C THR A 607 -11.35 -35.55 22.64
N ASP A 608 -10.14 -35.30 23.16
CA ASP A 608 -9.57 -36.00 24.31
C ASP A 608 -9.97 -35.38 25.67
N GLY A 609 -10.84 -34.37 25.67
CA GLY A 609 -11.25 -33.62 26.86
C GLY A 609 -10.34 -32.44 27.23
N SER A 610 -9.26 -32.21 26.49
CA SER A 610 -8.41 -31.02 26.68
C SER A 610 -9.18 -29.74 26.38
N VAL A 611 -8.74 -28.63 26.99
CA VAL A 611 -9.34 -27.30 26.80
C VAL A 611 -8.26 -26.25 26.60
N ALA A 612 -8.41 -25.40 25.59
CA ALA A 612 -7.62 -24.20 25.40
C ALA A 612 -8.48 -22.95 25.58
N THR A 613 -8.06 -22.04 26.45
CA THR A 613 -8.62 -20.69 26.58
C THR A 613 -7.72 -19.69 25.86
N LEU A 614 -8.26 -19.05 24.82
CA LEU A 614 -7.61 -18.00 24.06
C LEU A 614 -8.15 -16.64 24.53
N GLU A 615 -7.25 -15.77 24.99
CA GLU A 615 -7.55 -14.38 25.37
C GLU A 615 -6.87 -13.45 24.38
N TYR A 616 -7.63 -12.91 23.43
CA TYR A 616 -7.14 -11.93 22.48
C TYR A 616 -7.50 -10.52 22.95
N LEU A 617 -6.49 -9.71 23.26
CA LEU A 617 -6.65 -8.44 23.97
C LEU A 617 -6.05 -7.29 23.15
N ALA A 618 -6.86 -6.62 22.33
CA ALA A 618 -6.40 -5.50 21.51
C ALA A 618 -6.13 -4.22 22.34
N ASN A 619 -6.73 -4.12 23.52
CA ASN A 619 -6.59 -3.00 24.45
C ASN A 619 -5.61 -3.26 25.61
N ALA A 620 -4.88 -4.38 25.60
CA ALA A 620 -3.90 -4.69 26.64
C ALA A 620 -2.74 -3.69 26.66
N SER A 621 -2.12 -3.53 27.83
CA SER A 621 -0.90 -2.73 27.98
C SER A 621 0.21 -3.24 27.06
N ALA A 622 0.94 -2.32 26.43
CA ALA A 622 2.13 -2.64 25.65
C ALA A 622 3.28 -3.24 26.50
N GLU A 623 3.17 -3.20 27.83
CA GLU A 623 4.13 -3.87 28.73
C GLU A 623 3.90 -5.38 28.82
N LEU A 624 2.70 -5.87 28.49
CA LEU A 624 2.41 -7.30 28.49
C LEU A 624 3.17 -7.99 27.35
N PRO A 625 3.73 -9.20 27.57
CA PRO A 625 4.22 -10.02 26.47
C PRO A 625 3.16 -10.17 25.38
N LYS A 626 3.53 -9.89 24.12
CA LYS A 626 2.62 -9.98 22.97
C LYS A 626 1.95 -11.36 22.89
N GLU A 627 2.70 -12.42 23.14
CA GLU A 627 2.22 -13.80 23.12
C GLU A 627 2.74 -14.52 24.37
N ARG A 628 1.85 -15.00 25.24
CA ARG A 628 2.17 -15.82 26.41
C ARG A 628 1.24 -17.00 26.47
N PHE A 629 1.77 -18.21 26.62
CA PHE A 629 0.94 -19.39 26.85
C PHE A 629 1.45 -20.26 27.99
N GLU A 630 0.51 -20.89 28.68
CA GLU A 630 0.72 -21.76 29.82
C GLU A 630 0.00 -23.07 29.58
N VAL A 631 0.69 -24.18 29.80
CA VAL A 631 0.18 -25.53 29.55
C VAL A 631 0.33 -26.35 30.82
N SER A 632 -0.74 -27.00 31.25
CA SER A 632 -0.74 -27.89 32.42
C SER A 632 -1.43 -29.20 32.14
N SER A 633 -0.80 -30.30 32.56
CA SER A 633 -1.35 -31.66 32.57
C SER A 633 -0.48 -32.54 33.48
N GLU A 634 -1.03 -33.59 34.08
CA GLU A 634 -0.28 -34.60 34.85
C GLU A 634 0.70 -34.02 35.90
N ARG A 635 0.29 -32.96 36.63
CA ARG A 635 1.13 -32.24 37.63
C ARG A 635 2.39 -31.57 37.07
N LYS A 636 2.50 -31.44 35.75
CA LYS A 636 3.53 -30.63 35.07
C LYS A 636 2.90 -29.35 34.54
N THR A 637 3.68 -28.28 34.56
CA THR A 637 3.29 -26.99 33.97
C THR A 637 4.46 -26.41 33.19
N ALA A 638 4.20 -25.95 31.97
CA ALA A 638 5.15 -25.21 31.15
C ALA A 638 4.58 -23.83 30.80
N ILE A 639 5.42 -22.79 30.89
CA ILE A 639 5.06 -21.41 30.58
C ILE A 639 6.01 -20.90 29.50
N CYS A 640 5.47 -20.48 28.36
CA CYS A 640 6.22 -19.81 27.30
C CYS A 640 5.87 -18.32 27.26
N GLU A 641 6.89 -17.48 27.25
CA GLU A 641 6.77 -16.03 27.15
C GLU A 641 7.45 -15.53 25.88
N ASN A 642 6.65 -14.99 24.97
CA ASN A 642 7.05 -14.38 23.71
C ASN A 642 7.95 -15.26 22.82
N PHE A 643 7.93 -16.59 22.96
CA PHE A 643 8.88 -17.47 22.27
C PHE A 643 10.34 -16.99 22.44
N ARG A 644 10.66 -16.48 23.64
CA ARG A 644 12.00 -16.10 24.09
C ARG A 644 12.44 -16.94 25.28
N SER A 645 11.50 -17.30 26.14
CA SER A 645 11.74 -18.18 27.28
C SER A 645 10.60 -19.16 27.46
N THR A 646 10.95 -20.42 27.70
CA THR A 646 10.05 -21.46 28.18
C THR A 646 10.55 -21.97 29.52
N THR A 647 9.71 -21.88 30.55
CA THR A 647 9.97 -22.42 31.88
C THR A 647 9.13 -23.67 32.07
N VAL A 648 9.76 -24.80 32.38
CA VAL A 648 9.08 -26.03 32.77
C VAL A 648 9.23 -26.18 34.27
N MET A 649 8.13 -26.25 35.02
CA MET A 649 8.17 -26.39 36.48
C MET A 649 8.84 -27.73 36.86
N GLY A 650 9.96 -27.66 37.57
CA GLY A 650 10.79 -28.83 37.91
C GLY A 650 11.58 -29.42 36.74
N GLY A 651 11.58 -28.77 35.56
CA GLY A 651 12.32 -29.20 34.37
C GLY A 651 13.39 -28.21 33.94
N THR A 652 14.06 -28.50 32.83
CA THR A 652 15.07 -27.62 32.25
C THR A 652 14.42 -26.49 31.46
N PRO A 653 14.69 -25.21 31.78
CA PRO A 653 14.16 -24.08 31.01
C PRO A 653 14.89 -23.94 29.67
N LEU A 654 14.22 -23.32 28.69
CA LEU A 654 14.80 -22.91 27.41
C LEU A 654 14.77 -21.39 27.30
N LYS A 655 15.88 -20.77 26.90
CA LYS A 655 15.94 -19.33 26.58
C LYS A 655 16.67 -19.11 25.27
N THR A 656 16.17 -18.21 24.44
CA THR A 656 16.80 -17.74 23.21
C THR A 656 17.15 -16.25 23.31
N LEU A 657 18.15 -15.81 22.55
CA LEU A 657 18.58 -14.41 22.55
C LEU A 657 17.52 -13.47 21.94
N ASN A 658 16.92 -13.90 20.83
CA ASN A 658 15.84 -13.21 20.14
C ASN A 658 14.57 -14.08 20.17
N GLN A 659 13.43 -13.46 19.91
CA GLN A 659 12.18 -14.20 19.69
C GLN A 659 12.36 -15.20 18.55
N ASN A 660 12.10 -16.49 18.81
CA ASN A 660 12.13 -17.54 17.80
C ASN A 660 10.75 -18.21 17.72
N LYS A 661 9.92 -17.76 16.78
CA LYS A 661 8.58 -18.28 16.55
C LYS A 661 8.54 -19.44 15.56
N GLY A 662 9.68 -19.95 15.08
CA GLY A 662 9.74 -21.08 14.17
C GLY A 662 9.60 -20.76 12.67
N GLN A 663 9.68 -19.48 12.24
CA GLN A 663 9.51 -19.17 10.80
C GLN A 663 10.58 -19.83 9.93
N ARG A 664 11.85 -19.75 10.36
CA ARG A 664 12.96 -20.32 9.60
C ARG A 664 12.89 -21.84 9.61
N GLU A 665 12.63 -22.41 10.77
CA GLU A 665 12.50 -23.84 11.02
C GLU A 665 11.37 -24.43 10.17
N ALA A 666 10.21 -23.76 10.12
CA ALA A 666 9.10 -24.16 9.27
C ALA A 666 9.47 -24.18 7.78
N VAL A 667 10.07 -23.10 7.26
CA VAL A 667 10.51 -23.01 5.86
C VAL A 667 11.49 -24.13 5.51
N LEU A 668 12.49 -24.36 6.36
CA LEU A 668 13.48 -25.42 6.14
C LEU A 668 12.86 -26.81 6.18
N ALA A 669 11.96 -27.08 7.13
CA ALA A 669 11.27 -28.35 7.24
C ALA A 669 10.40 -28.66 6.01
N VAL A 670 9.69 -27.66 5.47
CA VAL A 670 8.85 -27.83 4.29
C VAL A 670 9.68 -28.06 3.03
N ILE A 671 10.76 -27.29 2.84
CA ILE A 671 11.67 -27.51 1.71
C ILE A 671 12.27 -28.91 1.79
N ASP A 672 12.68 -29.37 2.97
CA ASP A 672 13.24 -30.70 3.14
C ASP A 672 12.21 -31.81 2.91
N ALA A 673 10.97 -31.63 3.35
CA ALA A 673 9.88 -32.57 3.09
C ALA A 673 9.60 -32.69 1.58
N CYS A 674 9.49 -31.57 0.88
CA CYS A 674 9.35 -31.54 -0.58
C CYS A 674 10.53 -32.23 -1.29
N ARG A 675 11.75 -32.01 -0.80
CA ARG A 675 12.98 -32.58 -1.37
C ARG A 675 13.07 -34.09 -1.19
N THR A 676 12.61 -34.61 -0.06
CA THR A 676 12.72 -36.02 0.32
C THR A 676 11.49 -36.83 -0.08
N GLY A 677 10.43 -36.19 -0.55
CA GLY A 677 9.13 -36.82 -0.80
C GLY A 677 8.37 -37.17 0.49
N ALA A 678 8.75 -36.57 1.62
CA ALA A 678 7.98 -36.70 2.85
C ALA A 678 6.65 -35.95 2.72
N GLY A 679 5.63 -36.42 3.45
CA GLY A 679 4.33 -35.75 3.49
C GLY A 679 4.39 -34.35 4.09
N SER A 680 3.33 -33.57 3.88
CA SER A 680 3.17 -32.26 4.51
C SER A 680 3.28 -32.39 6.04
N PRO A 681 3.87 -31.39 6.74
CA PRO A 681 3.87 -31.35 8.21
C PRO A 681 2.49 -31.07 8.83
N PHE A 682 1.45 -30.96 8.01
CA PHE A 682 0.06 -30.78 8.40
C PHE A 682 -0.80 -31.85 7.75
N THR A 683 -1.77 -32.37 8.48
CA THR A 683 -2.84 -33.18 7.87
C THR A 683 -3.96 -32.28 7.36
N LEU A 684 -4.73 -32.74 6.37
CA LEU A 684 -5.87 -31.96 5.86
C LEU A 684 -6.94 -31.76 6.95
N GLU A 685 -7.08 -32.69 7.87
CA GLU A 685 -7.98 -32.61 9.01
C GLU A 685 -7.55 -31.51 9.98
N GLU A 686 -6.24 -31.37 10.27
CA GLU A 686 -5.72 -30.28 11.11
C GLU A 686 -5.99 -28.91 10.47
N LEU A 687 -5.72 -28.77 9.17
CA LEU A 687 -5.92 -27.53 8.42
C LEU A 687 -7.40 -27.12 8.37
N THR A 688 -8.27 -28.09 8.15
CA THR A 688 -9.73 -27.88 8.13
C THR A 688 -10.23 -27.50 9.52
N ALA A 689 -9.81 -28.23 10.56
CA ALA A 689 -10.23 -27.97 11.93
C ALA A 689 -9.76 -26.60 12.44
N ASN A 690 -8.57 -26.16 12.03
CA ASN A 690 -8.08 -24.82 12.32
C ASN A 690 -9.03 -23.74 11.77
N SER A 691 -9.39 -23.86 10.50
CA SER A 691 -10.25 -22.89 9.82
C SER A 691 -11.66 -22.91 10.39
N GLU A 692 -12.26 -24.09 10.59
CA GLU A 692 -13.60 -24.22 11.17
C GLU A 692 -13.67 -23.73 12.62
N THR A 693 -12.63 -23.95 13.42
CA THR A 693 -12.55 -23.37 14.77
C THR A 693 -12.54 -21.84 14.69
N THR A 694 -11.79 -21.28 13.73
CA THR A 694 -11.69 -19.83 13.53
C THR A 694 -13.04 -19.21 13.14
N PHE A 695 -13.75 -19.82 12.19
CA PHE A 695 -15.11 -19.41 11.82
C PHE A 695 -16.11 -19.64 12.96
N GLY A 696 -15.95 -20.72 13.72
CA GLY A 696 -16.75 -21.04 14.89
C GLY A 696 -16.63 -20.00 16.01
N ILE A 697 -15.46 -19.38 16.20
CA ILE A 697 -15.29 -18.24 17.13
C ILE A 697 -16.19 -17.07 16.72
N LEU A 698 -16.16 -16.67 15.43
CA LEU A 698 -17.00 -15.59 14.91
C LEU A 698 -18.49 -15.93 15.05
N GLU A 699 -18.86 -17.16 14.69
CA GLU A 699 -20.23 -17.63 14.81
C GLU A 699 -20.71 -17.62 16.27
N SER A 700 -19.90 -18.11 17.19
CA SER A 700 -20.20 -18.14 18.62
C SER A 700 -20.33 -16.73 19.21
N MET A 701 -19.45 -15.80 18.82
CA MET A 701 -19.56 -14.39 19.24
C MET A 701 -20.86 -13.75 18.77
N ARG A 702 -21.31 -14.07 17.55
CA ARG A 702 -22.54 -13.54 16.96
C ARG A 702 -23.80 -14.15 17.58
N THR A 703 -23.81 -15.45 17.84
CA THR A 703 -24.99 -16.18 18.34
C THR A 703 -25.07 -16.23 19.86
N GLY A 704 -23.96 -16.04 20.56
CA GLY A 704 -23.83 -16.25 22.01
C GLY A 704 -23.92 -17.72 22.42
N GLN A 705 -23.73 -18.67 21.48
CA GLN A 705 -23.86 -20.11 21.72
C GLN A 705 -22.56 -20.85 21.41
N ALA A 706 -22.39 -22.04 22.00
CA ALA A 706 -21.28 -22.93 21.64
C ALA A 706 -21.52 -23.52 20.24
N VAL A 707 -20.45 -23.64 19.46
CA VAL A 707 -20.47 -24.20 18.11
C VAL A 707 -19.85 -25.59 18.13
N ASP A 708 -20.59 -26.59 17.66
CA ASP A 708 -20.10 -27.96 17.45
C ASP A 708 -19.26 -28.02 16.17
N LEU A 709 -18.00 -28.41 16.30
CA LEU A 709 -17.05 -28.50 15.20
C LEU A 709 -17.01 -29.90 14.59
N THR A 710 -17.44 -30.93 15.32
CA THR A 710 -17.40 -32.32 14.84
C THR A 710 -18.33 -32.53 13.64
N ALA A 711 -19.54 -31.97 13.71
CA ALA A 711 -20.50 -31.99 12.61
C ALA A 711 -20.00 -31.25 11.36
N LYS A 712 -19.26 -30.14 11.54
CA LYS A 712 -18.69 -29.36 10.44
C LYS A 712 -17.53 -30.08 9.78
N LEU A 713 -16.67 -30.73 10.56
CA LEU A 713 -15.56 -31.52 10.07
C LEU A 713 -16.02 -32.74 9.25
N ALA A 714 -17.15 -33.35 9.62
CA ALA A 714 -17.73 -34.46 8.86
C ALA A 714 -18.25 -34.07 7.46
N ALA A 715 -18.35 -32.77 7.15
CA ALA A 715 -18.81 -32.27 5.86
C ALA A 715 -17.69 -32.08 4.82
N TYR A 716 -16.43 -32.28 5.22
CA TYR A 716 -15.24 -32.26 4.35
C TYR A 716 -14.80 -33.68 4.04
#